data_AF-A0A7Y2GQC2-F1
#
_entry.id   AF-A0A7Y2GQC2-F1
#
_cell.length_a   1.000
_cell.length_b   1.000
_cell.length_c   1.000
_cell.angle_alpha   90.00
_cell.angle_beta   90.00
_cell.angle_gamma   90.00
#
_symmetry.space_group_name_H-M   'P 1'
#
loop_
_entity.id
_entity.type
_entity.pdbx_description
1 polymer ?
#
loop_
_entity_poly.entity_id
_entity_poly.type
_entity_poly.pdbx_seq_one_letter_code
_entity_poly.pdbx_strand_id
1 'polypeptide(L)'
;REIAKIRDRLKKKGIDRNTVIILMGDNGYFLGERQLAGKWLLYDNSVRVPLIIYDPRLKEQDDSEELALNIDVPATILDLAHINPPEGWQGKTLMPLVLGKTKSLGRDTVLIEHIWEFENIPPSEGVRTKEWKYFRYVNDQSVEELYNLKKDPQEIDNLTSNDNYAEVLLGLRKKTDELIKQNSDSYSDGPNDLTVEFIRQPRNVKLLDAKPEYGWTVPDGAVTQSAYQILVASSEVNIDNNIGDVWNSGQTRSNTSSEIEHGGPALETGQTYFWKVRIWDEDNRLSIYSESQTFTIDTVEEKTITTPNSFQIDSIKPINFEKRGETYFMDFGKAAFATMDFTYNTKIDHILTFHIGEQLRGQHINREPAEKSHIRYQEIKVPVKAGETTFRLPIKADKRNTLPGKALPLPEDFPVLMPFRYAEVEGAQDNITSENFTQLAFHSYWEDGTSSFESSNDILNQVWNLCKYSIKATTFNGLYVDGDRERIPYEADAYLNQLSHYTTDREYAMARQTIEYFMQNPTWPTEWQQHVALMFYADYMYTGNVELIEKYYEQLKYKTLYELAREDGLISSSKMTPELMNKLGFPEKMTETFRDIVDWPPSGWGGDPNVMGERDGFVFMPYNTVVNSFYYQNMRIMAKFAQIMGKTEEAIEFELRAVMAKKAINEKLFNKEKGAYVDGEGTDHSSIHANMLPLAFNIVPEDRIESVVEFIKSRGMAC
;
A
#
# COMPACT_ATOMS: atom_id res chain seq x y z
N ARG A 1 13.25 -13.60 -61.91
CA ARG A 1 13.07 -14.97 -62.50
C ARG A 1 11.90 -15.72 -61.85
N GLU A 2 11.82 -15.79 -60.51
CA GLU A 2 10.77 -16.58 -59.83
C GLU A 2 9.35 -16.01 -60.00
N ILE A 3 9.15 -14.69 -59.94
CA ILE A 3 7.84 -14.06 -60.18
C ILE A 3 7.27 -14.40 -61.56
N ALA A 4 8.11 -14.47 -62.59
CA ALA A 4 7.68 -14.85 -63.93
C ALA A 4 7.09 -16.28 -63.95
N LYS A 5 7.74 -17.22 -63.25
CA LYS A 5 7.23 -18.60 -63.12
C LYS A 5 5.87 -18.65 -62.40
N ILE A 6 5.69 -17.84 -61.35
CA ILE A 6 4.41 -17.72 -60.63
C ILE A 6 3.33 -17.23 -61.59
N ARG A 7 3.57 -16.13 -62.31
CA ARG A 7 2.61 -15.55 -63.27
C ARG A 7 2.26 -16.52 -64.40
N ASP A 8 3.26 -17.21 -64.98
CA ASP A 8 3.03 -18.22 -66.01
C ASP A 8 2.16 -19.38 -65.49
N ARG A 9 2.37 -19.79 -64.23
CA ARG A 9 1.56 -20.85 -63.60
C ARG A 9 0.14 -20.40 -63.34
N LEU A 10 -0.07 -19.16 -62.87
CA LEU A 10 -1.41 -18.57 -62.68
C LEU A 10 -2.16 -18.48 -64.02
N LYS A 11 -1.48 -18.08 -65.09
CA LYS A 11 -2.06 -18.02 -66.44
C LYS A 11 -2.43 -19.40 -66.96
N LYS A 12 -1.57 -20.41 -66.77
CA LYS A 12 -1.89 -21.81 -67.11
C LYS A 12 -3.08 -22.36 -66.33
N LYS A 13 -3.34 -21.85 -65.12
CA LYS A 13 -4.50 -22.23 -64.29
C LYS A 13 -5.77 -21.42 -64.61
N GLY A 14 -5.69 -20.39 -65.46
CA GLY A 14 -6.83 -19.53 -65.81
C GLY A 14 -7.31 -18.61 -64.70
N ILE A 15 -6.50 -18.35 -63.66
CA ILE A 15 -6.85 -17.49 -62.52
C ILE A 15 -6.04 -16.19 -62.46
N ASP A 16 -5.17 -15.95 -63.43
CA ASP A 16 -4.28 -14.78 -63.50
C ASP A 16 -5.02 -13.44 -63.51
N ARG A 17 -6.24 -13.40 -64.04
CA ARG A 17 -7.06 -12.19 -64.08
C ARG A 17 -7.74 -11.82 -62.75
N ASN A 18 -7.80 -12.77 -61.81
CA ASN A 18 -8.40 -12.59 -60.49
C ASN A 18 -7.38 -12.83 -59.36
N THR A 19 -6.09 -12.65 -59.64
CA THR A 19 -5.03 -12.86 -58.65
C THR A 19 -4.20 -11.58 -58.51
N VAL A 20 -4.27 -10.94 -57.35
CA VAL A 20 -3.32 -9.89 -56.96
C VAL A 20 -2.06 -10.54 -56.41
N ILE A 21 -0.89 -10.05 -56.78
CA ILE A 21 0.40 -10.53 -56.27
C ILE A 21 1.02 -9.43 -55.42
N ILE A 22 1.26 -9.71 -54.15
CA ILE A 22 1.99 -8.83 -53.24
C ILE A 22 3.36 -9.47 -53.00
N LEU A 23 4.43 -8.77 -53.40
CA LEU A 23 5.80 -9.13 -53.06
C LEU A 23 6.31 -8.14 -52.04
N MET A 24 6.78 -8.61 -50.89
CA MET A 24 7.42 -7.78 -49.89
C MET A 24 8.63 -8.47 -49.27
N GLY A 25 9.57 -7.69 -48.72
CA GLY A 25 10.50 -8.18 -47.71
C GLY A 25 9.84 -8.15 -46.33
N ASP A 26 10.17 -9.10 -45.46
CA ASP A 26 9.79 -9.06 -44.04
C ASP A 26 10.63 -8.02 -43.28
N ASN A 27 11.93 -7.96 -43.60
CA ASN A 27 12.90 -6.99 -43.10
C ASN A 27 14.04 -6.80 -44.12
N GLY A 28 14.83 -5.74 -43.93
CA GLY A 28 16.11 -5.53 -44.58
C GLY A 28 17.23 -6.33 -43.90
N TYR A 29 18.46 -6.22 -44.39
CA TYR A 29 19.58 -6.98 -43.85
C TYR A 29 20.91 -6.24 -44.02
N PHE A 30 21.72 -6.20 -42.96
CA PHE A 30 23.11 -5.73 -43.02
C PHE A 30 24.02 -6.82 -43.56
N LEU A 31 24.83 -6.50 -44.57
CA LEU A 31 25.77 -7.39 -45.26
C LEU A 31 27.24 -7.05 -44.95
N GLY A 32 27.49 -6.35 -43.84
CA GLY A 32 28.81 -5.87 -43.42
C GLY A 32 28.93 -4.34 -43.40
N GLU A 33 27.89 -3.60 -43.80
CA GLU A 33 27.82 -2.17 -43.53
C GLU A 33 27.98 -1.93 -42.03
N ARG A 34 28.79 -0.92 -41.65
CA ARG A 34 29.08 -0.60 -40.24
C ARG A 34 29.70 -1.75 -39.44
N GLN A 35 30.24 -2.77 -40.12
CA GLN A 35 30.69 -4.03 -39.50
C GLN A 35 29.56 -4.81 -38.81
N LEU A 36 28.31 -4.53 -39.18
CA LEU A 36 27.13 -5.18 -38.64
C LEU A 36 26.61 -6.24 -39.62
N ALA A 37 25.98 -7.27 -39.06
CA ALA A 37 25.22 -8.27 -39.80
C ALA A 37 23.91 -8.55 -39.05
N GLY A 38 22.81 -8.78 -39.78
CA GLY A 38 21.49 -9.02 -39.16
C GLY A 38 20.43 -8.00 -39.57
N LYS A 39 19.38 -7.84 -38.76
CA LYS A 39 18.10 -7.23 -39.18
C LYS A 39 17.28 -6.53 -38.07
N TRP A 40 17.92 -6.18 -36.96
CA TRP A 40 17.20 -5.74 -35.74
C TRP A 40 17.37 -4.26 -35.40
N LEU A 41 18.26 -3.56 -36.09
CA LEU A 41 18.54 -2.13 -35.85
C LEU A 41 17.66 -1.26 -36.74
N LEU A 42 17.42 -0.01 -36.33
CA LEU A 42 16.44 0.89 -36.97
C LEU A 42 16.98 1.68 -38.19
N TYR A 43 18.15 1.31 -38.71
CA TYR A 43 18.69 1.88 -39.95
C TYR A 43 17.90 1.44 -41.19
N ASP A 44 17.95 2.22 -42.27
CA ASP A 44 17.20 1.96 -43.50
C ASP A 44 17.59 0.63 -44.14
N ASN A 45 18.85 0.18 -43.98
CA ASN A 45 19.29 -1.15 -44.37
C ASN A 45 18.43 -2.29 -43.80
N SER A 46 17.75 -2.04 -42.67
CA SER A 46 16.93 -3.00 -41.94
C SER A 46 15.43 -2.68 -42.05
N VAL A 47 15.02 -1.41 -41.96
CA VAL A 47 13.60 -1.05 -41.93
C VAL A 47 12.99 -0.76 -43.31
N ARG A 48 13.82 -0.44 -44.33
CA ARG A 48 13.33 -0.11 -45.68
C ARG A 48 13.37 -1.34 -46.59
N VAL A 49 12.23 -1.98 -46.77
CA VAL A 49 12.07 -3.18 -47.60
C VAL A 49 11.38 -2.90 -48.92
N PRO A 50 11.61 -3.72 -49.97
CA PRO A 50 10.83 -3.64 -51.20
C PRO A 50 9.39 -4.06 -50.95
N LEU A 51 8.43 -3.34 -51.54
CA LEU A 51 7.02 -3.71 -51.62
C LEU A 51 6.52 -3.49 -53.05
N ILE A 52 5.95 -4.52 -53.67
CA ILE A 52 5.36 -4.47 -55.01
C ILE A 52 3.97 -5.09 -54.94
N ILE A 53 2.96 -4.33 -55.36
CA ILE A 53 1.58 -4.81 -55.51
C ILE A 53 1.25 -4.85 -56.99
N TYR A 54 1.09 -6.06 -57.53
CA TYR A 54 0.64 -6.28 -58.89
C TYR A 54 -0.84 -6.65 -58.90
N ASP A 55 -1.65 -5.74 -59.44
CA ASP A 55 -3.06 -5.96 -59.70
C ASP A 55 -3.30 -6.16 -61.21
N PRO A 56 -3.82 -7.31 -61.68
CA PRO A 56 -4.03 -7.60 -63.09
C PRO A 56 -5.08 -6.70 -63.76
N ARG A 57 -5.85 -5.92 -62.98
CA ARG A 57 -6.84 -4.94 -63.45
C ARG A 57 -6.19 -3.63 -63.89
N LEU A 58 -4.99 -3.33 -63.40
CA LEU A 58 -4.25 -2.13 -63.74
C LEU A 58 -3.36 -2.35 -64.97
N LYS A 59 -3.19 -1.29 -65.78
CA LYS A 59 -2.45 -1.36 -67.07
C LYS A 59 -1.10 -0.64 -67.03
N GLU A 60 -0.89 0.21 -66.04
CA GLU A 60 0.30 1.05 -65.91
C GLU A 60 0.97 0.81 -64.56
N GLN A 61 2.29 0.97 -64.52
CA GLN A 61 3.07 1.01 -63.30
C GLN A 61 3.00 2.42 -62.71
N ASP A 62 2.82 2.53 -61.40
CA ASP A 62 2.93 3.78 -60.65
C ASP A 62 3.88 3.55 -59.47
N ASP A 63 4.91 4.38 -59.36
CA ASP A 63 5.87 4.36 -58.25
C ASP A 63 5.38 5.35 -57.17
N SER A 64 5.40 4.92 -55.90
CA SER A 64 4.90 5.71 -54.78
C SER A 64 5.99 5.91 -53.73
N GLU A 65 6.24 7.17 -53.37
CA GLU A 65 7.14 7.57 -52.29
C GLU A 65 6.42 7.67 -50.93
N GLU A 66 5.18 7.19 -50.84
CA GLU A 66 4.48 7.13 -49.55
C GLU A 66 5.02 6.07 -48.61
N LEU A 67 4.96 6.35 -47.31
CA LEU A 67 5.39 5.43 -46.27
C LEU A 67 4.37 4.29 -46.13
N ALA A 68 4.69 3.12 -46.67
CA ALA A 68 3.94 1.89 -46.46
C ALA A 68 4.58 1.07 -45.33
N LEU A 69 3.75 0.47 -44.48
CA LEU A 69 4.15 -0.34 -43.34
C LEU A 69 3.78 -1.81 -43.56
N ASN A 70 4.50 -2.73 -42.92
CA ASN A 70 4.17 -4.16 -42.98
C ASN A 70 2.75 -4.43 -42.47
N ILE A 71 2.27 -3.66 -41.48
CA ILE A 71 0.91 -3.75 -40.94
C ILE A 71 -0.19 -3.29 -41.93
N ASP A 72 0.15 -2.50 -42.96
CA ASP A 72 -0.80 -2.07 -43.99
C ASP A 72 -1.14 -3.19 -44.98
N VAL A 73 -0.24 -4.17 -45.14
CA VAL A 73 -0.41 -5.30 -46.06
C VAL A 73 -1.61 -6.17 -45.68
N PRO A 74 -1.78 -6.66 -44.43
CA PRO A 74 -2.96 -7.43 -44.08
C PRO A 74 -4.25 -6.59 -44.18
N ALA A 75 -4.24 -5.30 -43.86
CA ALA A 75 -5.39 -4.41 -44.09
C ALA A 75 -5.75 -4.30 -45.59
N THR A 76 -4.74 -4.24 -46.46
CA THR A 76 -4.91 -4.23 -47.93
C THR A 76 -5.50 -5.56 -48.43
N ILE A 77 -5.08 -6.69 -47.86
CA ILE A 77 -5.61 -8.02 -48.20
C ILE A 77 -7.10 -8.11 -47.82
N LEU A 78 -7.48 -7.61 -46.64
CA LEU A 78 -8.88 -7.60 -46.21
C LEU A 78 -9.76 -6.71 -47.10
N ASP A 79 -9.27 -5.52 -47.48
CA ASP A 79 -9.98 -4.63 -48.41
C ASP A 79 -10.18 -5.29 -49.79
N LEU A 80 -9.15 -5.95 -50.33
CA LEU A 80 -9.25 -6.75 -51.56
C LEU A 80 -10.26 -7.90 -51.45
N ALA A 81 -10.45 -8.45 -50.26
CA ALA A 81 -11.44 -9.49 -49.96
C ALA A 81 -12.82 -8.93 -49.58
N HIS A 82 -12.97 -7.60 -49.50
CA HIS A 82 -14.17 -6.91 -49.03
C HIS A 82 -14.57 -7.28 -47.59
N ILE A 83 -13.58 -7.44 -46.72
CA ILE A 83 -13.72 -7.73 -45.30
C ILE A 83 -13.24 -6.51 -44.50
N ASN A 84 -13.99 -6.13 -43.47
CA ASN A 84 -13.57 -5.05 -42.56
C ASN A 84 -12.42 -5.54 -41.66
N PRO A 85 -11.35 -4.75 -41.48
CA PRO A 85 -10.31 -5.09 -40.52
C PRO A 85 -10.86 -5.10 -39.08
N PRO A 86 -10.31 -5.97 -38.20
CA PRO A 86 -10.57 -5.90 -36.76
C PRO A 86 -10.23 -4.52 -36.19
N GLU A 87 -10.95 -4.10 -35.14
CA GLU A 87 -10.82 -2.76 -34.55
C GLU A 87 -9.40 -2.48 -34.02
N GLY A 88 -8.71 -3.48 -33.45
CA GLY A 88 -7.34 -3.34 -32.94
C GLY A 88 -6.24 -3.31 -34.01
N TRP A 89 -6.56 -3.44 -35.30
CA TRP A 89 -5.55 -3.40 -36.36
C TRP A 89 -5.22 -1.96 -36.77
N GLN A 90 -3.96 -1.58 -36.63
CA GLN A 90 -3.46 -0.22 -36.89
C GLN A 90 -3.17 0.06 -38.39
N GLY A 91 -3.11 -0.97 -39.22
CA GLY A 91 -2.75 -0.87 -40.63
C GLY A 91 -3.81 -0.19 -41.51
N LYS A 92 -3.37 0.58 -42.51
CA LYS A 92 -4.23 1.22 -43.51
C LYS A 92 -4.18 0.46 -44.83
N THR A 93 -5.33 0.32 -45.52
CA THR A 93 -5.33 -0.24 -46.89
C THR A 93 -4.51 0.63 -47.86
N LEU A 94 -3.69 -0.02 -48.68
CA LEU A 94 -2.90 0.62 -49.74
C LEU A 94 -3.69 0.74 -51.06
N MET A 95 -4.87 0.13 -51.16
CA MET A 95 -5.67 0.13 -52.40
C MET A 95 -6.00 1.53 -52.94
N PRO A 96 -6.27 2.56 -52.11
CA PRO A 96 -6.45 3.92 -52.61
C PRO A 96 -5.24 4.46 -53.38
N LEU A 97 -4.01 4.12 -52.97
CA LEU A 97 -2.78 4.46 -53.69
C LEU A 97 -2.66 3.62 -54.96
N VAL A 98 -2.83 2.30 -54.84
CA VAL A 98 -2.72 1.34 -55.96
C VAL A 98 -3.68 1.68 -57.10
N LEU A 99 -4.90 2.10 -56.78
CA LEU A 99 -5.92 2.49 -57.77
C LEU A 99 -5.78 3.93 -58.28
N GLY A 100 -4.76 4.68 -57.83
CA GLY A 100 -4.54 6.08 -58.19
C GLY A 100 -5.63 7.04 -57.68
N LYS A 101 -6.41 6.65 -56.67
CA LYS A 101 -7.49 7.48 -56.09
C LYS A 101 -6.95 8.58 -55.17
N THR A 102 -5.78 8.35 -54.57
CA THR A 102 -5.05 9.33 -53.76
C THR A 102 -3.54 9.17 -54.01
N LYS A 103 -2.78 10.22 -53.73
CA LYS A 103 -1.31 10.17 -53.70
C LYS A 103 -0.75 10.14 -52.27
N SER A 104 -1.60 10.19 -51.24
CA SER A 104 -1.19 10.13 -49.84
C SER A 104 -2.19 9.35 -48.97
N LEU A 105 -1.66 8.66 -47.95
CA LEU A 105 -2.43 8.00 -46.89
C LEU A 105 -2.66 8.91 -45.66
N GLY A 106 -2.23 10.17 -45.74
CA GLY A 106 -2.31 11.13 -44.64
C GLY A 106 -1.47 10.71 -43.45
N ARG A 107 -0.31 10.07 -43.68
CA ARG A 107 0.73 9.86 -42.67
C ARG A 107 2.01 10.55 -43.12
N ASP A 108 2.60 11.29 -42.21
CA ASP A 108 3.87 12.00 -42.35
C ASP A 108 5.00 11.29 -41.58
N THR A 109 4.62 10.64 -40.48
CA THR A 109 5.51 9.98 -39.53
C THR A 109 5.03 8.56 -39.24
N VAL A 110 5.97 7.62 -39.08
CA VAL A 110 5.70 6.23 -38.70
C VAL A 110 6.55 5.81 -37.51
N LEU A 111 5.97 5.02 -36.61
CA LEU A 111 6.69 4.36 -35.51
C LEU A 111 7.50 3.19 -36.08
N ILE A 112 8.73 3.05 -35.60
CA ILE A 112 9.61 1.92 -35.87
C ILE A 112 10.20 1.43 -34.54
N GLU A 113 10.16 0.12 -34.30
CA GLU A 113 10.55 -0.42 -33.00
C GLU A 113 11.10 -1.85 -33.08
N HIS A 114 11.93 -2.16 -32.10
CA HIS A 114 12.46 -3.46 -31.76
C HIS A 114 12.48 -3.54 -30.23
N ILE A 115 11.44 -4.15 -29.65
CA ILE A 115 11.28 -4.25 -28.18
C ILE A 115 11.76 -5.58 -27.60
N TRP A 116 12.34 -6.46 -28.42
CA TRP A 116 12.87 -7.74 -27.96
C TRP A 116 14.24 -7.56 -27.32
N GLU A 117 14.47 -8.29 -26.23
CA GLU A 117 15.73 -8.23 -25.51
C GLU A 117 16.67 -9.35 -25.94
N PHE A 118 17.83 -8.98 -26.44
CA PHE A 118 18.91 -9.89 -26.83
C PHE A 118 20.22 -9.44 -26.19
N GLU A 119 21.12 -10.39 -25.92
CA GLU A 119 22.41 -10.13 -25.25
C GLU A 119 23.25 -9.04 -25.93
N ASN A 120 23.27 -9.02 -27.27
CA ASN A 120 24.16 -8.17 -28.06
C ASN A 120 23.42 -7.21 -29.01
N ILE A 121 22.09 -7.15 -28.92
CA ILE A 121 21.27 -6.31 -29.78
C ILE A 121 20.29 -5.56 -28.89
N PRO A 122 20.57 -4.28 -28.57
CA PRO A 122 19.73 -3.53 -27.67
C PRO A 122 18.36 -3.26 -28.28
N PRO A 123 17.28 -3.31 -27.48
CA PRO A 123 15.98 -2.84 -27.92
C PRO A 123 16.03 -1.34 -28.23
N SER A 124 15.30 -0.93 -29.26
CA SER A 124 15.31 0.44 -29.76
C SER A 124 13.95 0.82 -30.34
N GLU A 125 13.58 2.08 -30.20
CA GLU A 125 12.29 2.62 -30.64
C GLU A 125 12.49 4.03 -31.21
N GLY A 126 11.64 4.42 -32.15
CA GLY A 126 11.81 5.70 -32.82
C GLY A 126 10.77 5.99 -33.88
N VAL A 127 10.99 7.08 -34.59
CA VAL A 127 10.11 7.54 -35.66
C VAL A 127 10.87 7.81 -36.94
N ARG A 128 10.20 7.54 -38.05
CA ARG A 128 10.68 7.83 -39.39
C ARG A 128 9.68 8.70 -40.13
N THR A 129 10.20 9.74 -40.76
CA THR A 129 9.50 10.55 -41.75
C THR A 129 10.14 10.36 -43.12
N LYS A 130 9.68 11.09 -44.14
CA LYS A 130 10.34 11.11 -45.46
C LYS A 130 11.73 11.75 -45.44
N GLU A 131 11.98 12.71 -44.55
CA GLU A 131 13.23 13.49 -44.53
C GLU A 131 14.10 13.24 -43.29
N TRP A 132 13.53 12.75 -42.21
CA TRP A 132 14.16 12.62 -40.91
C TRP A 132 13.91 11.25 -40.30
N LYS A 133 14.87 10.77 -39.52
CA LYS A 133 14.71 9.61 -38.66
C LYS A 133 15.31 9.89 -37.30
N TYR A 134 14.58 9.49 -36.27
CA TYR A 134 14.99 9.54 -34.88
C TYR A 134 14.78 8.17 -34.26
N PHE A 135 15.70 7.72 -33.42
CA PHE A 135 15.46 6.59 -32.53
C PHE A 135 16.34 6.64 -31.29
N ARG A 136 15.92 5.97 -30.23
CA ARG A 136 16.64 5.80 -28.95
C ARG A 136 16.72 4.33 -28.57
N TYR A 137 17.64 4.00 -27.66
CA TYR A 137 17.72 2.67 -27.10
C TYR A 137 16.84 2.57 -25.84
N VAL A 138 15.99 1.54 -25.76
CA VAL A 138 14.94 1.46 -24.72
C VAL A 138 15.55 1.29 -23.34
N ASN A 139 16.62 0.51 -23.20
CA ASN A 139 17.24 0.21 -21.92
C ASN A 139 18.14 1.35 -21.40
N ASP A 140 18.65 2.21 -22.27
CA ASP A 140 19.44 3.40 -21.94
C ASP A 140 19.06 4.51 -22.93
N GLN A 141 18.15 5.38 -22.52
CA GLN A 141 17.61 6.44 -23.37
C GLN A 141 18.56 7.64 -23.48
N SER A 142 19.69 7.64 -22.76
CA SER A 142 20.74 8.66 -22.98
C SER A 142 21.44 8.47 -24.33
N VAL A 143 21.32 7.27 -24.92
CA VAL A 143 21.83 6.95 -26.24
C VAL A 143 20.70 7.04 -27.26
N GLU A 144 20.87 7.95 -28.22
CA GLU A 144 19.91 8.17 -29.28
C GLU A 144 20.58 8.66 -30.57
N GLU A 145 19.85 8.59 -31.66
CA GLU A 145 20.34 8.90 -32.99
C GLU A 145 19.33 9.73 -33.79
N LEU A 146 19.83 10.76 -34.47
CA LEU A 146 19.06 11.66 -35.33
C LEU A 146 19.75 11.80 -36.69
N TYR A 147 19.02 11.49 -37.76
CA TYR A 147 19.52 11.56 -39.13
C TYR A 147 18.61 12.37 -40.04
N ASN A 148 19.20 13.22 -40.88
CA ASN A 148 18.52 13.83 -42.01
C ASN A 148 18.69 12.93 -43.24
N LEU A 149 17.70 12.07 -43.53
CA LEU A 149 17.77 11.08 -44.60
C LEU A 149 17.94 11.69 -46.01
N LYS A 150 17.58 12.96 -46.19
CA LYS A 150 17.72 13.65 -47.48
C LYS A 150 19.15 14.15 -47.72
N LYS A 151 19.84 14.61 -46.68
CA LYS A 151 21.24 15.07 -46.75
C LYS A 151 22.24 13.94 -46.49
N ASP A 152 21.85 12.99 -45.66
CA ASP A 152 22.64 11.85 -45.22
C ASP A 152 21.83 10.54 -45.37
N PRO A 153 21.65 10.06 -46.61
CA PRO A 153 20.92 8.83 -46.88
C PRO A 153 21.62 7.56 -46.40
N GLN A 154 22.89 7.66 -45.97
CA GLN A 154 23.66 6.55 -45.41
C GLN A 154 23.67 6.57 -43.87
N GLU A 155 23.08 7.60 -43.25
CA GLU A 155 22.91 7.74 -41.79
C GLU A 155 24.23 7.76 -41.02
N ILE A 156 25.26 8.38 -41.59
CA ILE A 156 26.63 8.38 -41.06
C ILE A 156 26.80 9.42 -39.95
N ASP A 157 26.16 10.59 -40.07
CA ASP A 157 26.36 11.73 -39.17
C ASP A 157 25.21 11.86 -38.17
N ASN A 158 25.44 11.42 -36.93
CA ASN A 158 24.45 11.53 -35.87
C ASN A 158 24.33 12.99 -35.39
N LEU A 159 23.17 13.60 -35.62
CA LEU A 159 22.93 15.03 -35.38
C LEU A 159 22.45 15.37 -33.96
N THR A 160 22.39 14.41 -33.04
CA THR A 160 21.83 14.62 -31.68
C THR A 160 22.60 15.65 -30.86
N SER A 161 23.92 15.73 -31.01
CA SER A 161 24.77 16.71 -30.32
C SER A 161 24.86 18.07 -31.04
N ASN A 162 24.09 18.28 -32.12
CA ASN A 162 24.14 19.52 -32.90
C ASN A 162 22.98 20.44 -32.54
N ASP A 163 23.28 21.51 -31.80
CA ASP A 163 22.30 22.49 -31.30
C ASP A 163 21.42 23.11 -32.39
N ASN A 164 21.88 23.17 -33.65
CA ASN A 164 21.07 23.68 -34.75
C ASN A 164 19.83 22.82 -35.07
N TYR A 165 19.82 21.57 -34.61
CA TYR A 165 18.74 20.61 -34.82
C TYR A 165 18.01 20.24 -33.54
N ALA A 166 18.24 20.96 -32.43
CA ALA A 166 17.61 20.67 -31.13
C ALA A 166 16.07 20.69 -31.18
N GLU A 167 15.47 21.62 -31.92
CA GLU A 167 14.00 21.68 -32.09
C GLU A 167 13.47 20.44 -32.84
N VAL A 168 14.18 19.98 -33.87
CA VAL A 168 13.83 18.78 -34.64
C VAL A 168 13.94 17.54 -33.75
N LEU A 169 15.04 17.43 -32.98
CA LEU A 169 15.27 16.34 -32.04
C LEU A 169 14.14 16.24 -31.01
N LEU A 170 13.82 17.35 -30.33
CA LEU A 170 12.74 17.41 -29.34
C LEU A 170 11.37 17.11 -29.95
N GLY A 171 11.12 17.60 -31.16
CA GLY A 171 9.88 17.31 -31.90
C GLY A 171 9.71 15.83 -32.21
N LEU A 172 10.77 15.16 -32.68
CA LEU A 172 10.72 13.73 -33.02
C LEU A 172 10.74 12.83 -31.78
N ARG A 173 11.43 13.22 -30.69
CA ARG A 173 11.31 12.58 -29.37
C ARG A 173 9.86 12.54 -28.91
N LYS A 174 9.25 13.73 -28.80
CA LYS A 174 7.85 13.87 -28.41
C LYS A 174 6.93 13.08 -29.33
N LYS A 175 7.20 13.09 -30.64
CA LYS A 175 6.40 12.33 -31.60
C LYS A 175 6.52 10.82 -31.42
N THR A 176 7.69 10.34 -31.00
CA THR A 176 7.92 8.94 -30.63
C THR A 176 7.08 8.56 -29.42
N ASP A 177 7.14 9.34 -28.34
CA ASP A 177 6.35 9.11 -27.13
C ASP A 177 4.83 9.12 -27.43
N GLU A 178 4.37 10.08 -28.25
CA GLU A 178 2.97 10.17 -28.68
C GLU A 178 2.53 8.90 -29.44
N LEU A 179 3.35 8.41 -30.37
CA LEU A 179 2.99 7.25 -31.19
C LEU A 179 3.09 5.94 -30.41
N ILE A 180 4.05 5.80 -29.48
CA ILE A 180 4.09 4.65 -28.56
C ILE A 180 2.80 4.62 -27.76
N LYS A 181 2.47 5.72 -27.06
CA LYS A 181 1.26 5.81 -26.24
C LYS A 181 -0.03 5.58 -27.04
N GLN A 182 -0.10 6.08 -28.28
CA GLN A 182 -1.26 5.87 -29.15
C GLN A 182 -1.44 4.39 -29.55
N ASN A 183 -0.34 3.66 -29.70
CA ASN A 183 -0.33 2.28 -30.20
C ASN A 183 -0.21 1.23 -29.09
N SER A 184 0.04 1.64 -27.85
CA SER A 184 0.00 0.82 -26.64
C SER A 184 -1.39 0.25 -26.35
N ASP A 185 -1.42 -0.93 -25.74
CA ASP A 185 -2.61 -1.57 -25.21
C ASP A 185 -2.44 -1.89 -23.71
N SER A 186 -3.46 -2.50 -23.10
CA SER A 186 -3.44 -2.82 -21.68
C SER A 186 -2.35 -3.82 -21.28
N TYR A 187 -1.79 -4.60 -22.21
CA TYR A 187 -0.69 -5.53 -21.91
C TYR A 187 0.64 -4.80 -21.76
N SER A 188 0.74 -3.59 -22.31
CA SER A 188 1.95 -2.77 -22.26
C SER A 188 2.02 -1.83 -21.05
N ASP A 189 0.94 -1.71 -20.26
CA ASP A 189 0.88 -0.86 -19.09
C ASP A 189 1.97 -1.22 -18.07
N GLY A 190 2.63 -0.20 -17.50
CA GLY A 190 3.67 -0.38 -16.49
C GLY A 190 3.09 -0.60 -15.09
N PRO A 191 3.86 -1.20 -14.16
CA PRO A 191 3.47 -1.32 -12.76
C PRO A 191 3.08 0.01 -12.13
N ASN A 192 2.22 -0.04 -11.12
CA ASN A 192 1.76 1.14 -10.39
C ASN A 192 1.75 0.88 -8.87
N ASP A 193 1.24 1.83 -8.09
CA ASP A 193 1.11 1.68 -6.63
C ASP A 193 2.44 1.32 -5.93
N LEU A 194 3.52 1.95 -6.38
CA LEU A 194 4.87 1.70 -5.88
C LEU A 194 5.00 1.96 -4.38
N THR A 195 5.74 1.10 -3.69
CA THR A 195 6.09 1.25 -2.27
C THR A 195 7.58 1.03 -2.04
N VAL A 196 8.13 1.75 -1.08
CA VAL A 196 9.42 1.45 -0.44
C VAL A 196 9.15 1.32 1.05
N GLU A 197 9.58 0.24 1.72
CA GLU A 197 9.26 0.01 3.15
C GLU A 197 7.74 0.01 3.43
N PHE A 198 6.93 -0.52 2.50
CA PHE A 198 5.46 -0.39 2.50
C PHE A 198 4.90 1.03 2.45
N ILE A 199 5.73 2.06 2.28
CA ILE A 199 5.32 3.45 2.20
C ILE A 199 5.06 3.81 0.73
N ARG A 200 3.80 4.14 0.43
CA ARG A 200 3.31 4.50 -0.93
C ARG A 200 3.77 5.88 -1.42
N GLN A 201 4.09 6.79 -0.51
CA GLN A 201 4.51 8.17 -0.84
C GLN A 201 5.74 8.59 -0.02
N PRO A 202 6.90 7.95 -0.25
CA PRO A 202 8.07 8.11 0.63
C PRO A 202 8.80 9.45 0.44
N ARG A 203 8.35 10.32 -0.48
CA ARG A 203 9.01 11.61 -0.79
C ARG A 203 9.26 12.50 0.43
N ASN A 204 8.33 12.50 1.37
CA ASN A 204 8.41 13.29 2.60
C ASN A 204 8.74 12.44 3.84
N VAL A 205 9.09 11.19 3.63
CA VAL A 205 9.48 10.25 4.68
C VAL A 205 10.98 9.98 4.58
N LYS A 206 11.59 9.79 5.73
CA LYS A 206 13.01 9.55 5.89
C LYS A 206 13.18 8.08 6.25
N LEU A 207 13.64 7.27 5.30
CA LEU A 207 13.75 5.83 5.48
C LEU A 207 14.91 5.50 6.42
N LEU A 208 14.67 4.54 7.32
CA LEU A 208 15.62 4.10 8.34
C LEU A 208 16.37 2.82 7.95
N ASP A 209 16.11 2.28 6.76
CA ASP A 209 16.83 1.12 6.24
C ASP A 209 17.67 1.48 5.02
N ALA A 210 18.93 1.04 5.04
CA ALA A 210 19.89 1.21 3.96
C ALA A 210 19.73 0.15 2.85
N LYS A 211 18.90 -0.88 3.05
CA LYS A 211 18.60 -1.92 2.06
C LYS A 211 17.09 -2.11 1.84
N PRO A 212 16.34 -1.03 1.58
CA PRO A 212 14.89 -1.06 1.72
C PRO A 212 14.20 -2.05 0.78
N GLU A 213 13.02 -2.50 1.16
CA GLU A 213 12.18 -3.34 0.31
C GLU A 213 11.32 -2.53 -0.68
N TYR A 214 11.28 -3.00 -1.93
CA TYR A 214 10.43 -2.46 -2.99
C TYR A 214 9.18 -3.32 -3.20
N GLY A 215 8.06 -2.65 -3.51
CA GLY A 215 6.80 -3.29 -3.88
C GLY A 215 6.01 -2.52 -4.93
N TRP A 216 5.15 -3.23 -5.68
CA TRP A 216 4.31 -2.68 -6.74
C TRP A 216 3.07 -3.55 -6.99
N THR A 217 2.07 -2.94 -7.62
CA THR A 217 0.91 -3.65 -8.18
C THR A 217 1.18 -4.04 -9.63
N VAL A 218 0.94 -5.31 -9.96
CA VAL A 218 0.99 -5.82 -11.33
C VAL A 218 -0.21 -5.28 -12.11
N PRO A 219 -0.04 -4.72 -13.32
CA PRO A 219 -1.13 -4.19 -14.12
C PRO A 219 -2.17 -5.25 -14.50
N ASP A 220 -3.46 -4.87 -14.49
CA ASP A 220 -4.59 -5.78 -14.78
C ASP A 220 -4.43 -6.50 -16.14
N GLY A 221 -3.96 -5.77 -17.16
CA GLY A 221 -3.76 -6.34 -18.49
C GLY A 221 -2.67 -7.40 -18.56
N ALA A 222 -1.65 -7.33 -17.70
CA ALA A 222 -0.61 -8.34 -17.60
C ALA A 222 -1.12 -9.63 -16.93
N VAL A 223 -2.15 -9.53 -16.07
CA VAL A 223 -2.75 -10.61 -15.27
C VAL A 223 -1.78 -11.20 -14.24
N THR A 224 -0.63 -11.72 -14.68
CA THR A 224 0.47 -12.19 -13.86
C THR A 224 1.81 -11.77 -14.45
N GLN A 225 2.79 -11.53 -13.58
CA GLN A 225 4.18 -11.30 -13.99
C GLN A 225 5.00 -12.60 -13.94
N SER A 226 5.95 -12.75 -14.86
CA SER A 226 6.95 -13.83 -14.91
C SER A 226 8.38 -13.36 -14.62
N ALA A 227 8.62 -12.05 -14.76
CA ALA A 227 9.87 -11.41 -14.42
C ALA A 227 9.66 -9.92 -14.12
N TYR A 228 10.64 -9.32 -13.45
CA TYR A 228 10.69 -7.87 -13.23
C TYR A 228 12.10 -7.33 -13.48
N GLN A 229 12.19 -6.01 -13.62
CA GLN A 229 13.44 -5.26 -13.54
C GLN A 229 13.24 -3.99 -12.74
N ILE A 230 14.05 -3.81 -11.71
CA ILE A 230 14.13 -2.60 -10.88
C ILE A 230 15.35 -1.78 -11.31
N LEU A 231 15.14 -0.47 -11.43
CA LEU A 231 16.21 0.51 -11.55
C LEU A 231 16.18 1.43 -10.33
N VAL A 232 17.34 1.67 -9.73
CA VAL A 232 17.57 2.67 -8.70
C VAL A 232 18.69 3.58 -9.16
N ALA A 233 18.46 4.88 -9.08
CA ALA A 233 19.36 5.91 -9.58
C ALA A 233 19.67 6.98 -8.53
N SER A 234 20.85 7.58 -8.64
CA SER A 234 21.30 8.67 -7.78
C SER A 234 20.74 10.04 -8.19
N SER A 235 20.09 10.13 -9.35
CA SER A 235 19.54 11.38 -9.88
C SER A 235 18.30 11.15 -10.75
N GLU A 236 17.44 12.17 -10.81
CA GLU A 236 16.27 12.22 -11.69
C GLU A 236 16.67 12.08 -13.17
N VAL A 237 17.78 12.73 -13.56
CA VAL A 237 18.31 12.63 -14.93
C VAL A 237 18.63 11.19 -15.32
N ASN A 238 19.26 10.42 -14.41
CA ASN A 238 19.60 9.04 -14.68
C ASN A 238 18.33 8.17 -14.77
N ILE A 239 17.41 8.29 -13.81
CA ILE A 239 16.21 7.45 -13.81
C ILE A 239 15.32 7.73 -15.02
N ASP A 240 15.22 8.99 -15.46
CA ASP A 240 14.44 9.38 -16.65
C ASP A 240 15.03 8.78 -17.92
N ASN A 241 16.36 8.58 -17.96
CA ASN A 241 17.05 7.92 -19.07
C ASN A 241 17.12 6.39 -18.95
N ASN A 242 16.38 5.77 -18.02
CA ASN A 242 16.43 4.32 -17.73
C ASN A 242 17.81 3.84 -17.24
N ILE A 243 18.59 4.72 -16.60
CA ILE A 243 19.89 4.39 -16.03
C ILE A 243 19.73 4.14 -14.53
N GLY A 244 19.88 2.89 -14.10
CA GLY A 244 19.98 2.51 -12.69
C GLY A 244 21.42 2.48 -12.21
N ASP A 245 22.05 3.64 -12.03
CA ASP A 245 23.48 3.74 -11.67
C ASP A 245 23.80 3.28 -10.25
N VAL A 246 22.79 3.25 -9.37
CA VAL A 246 22.91 2.74 -7.99
C VAL A 246 22.62 1.25 -7.96
N TRP A 247 21.52 0.84 -8.59
CA TRP A 247 21.18 -0.57 -8.75
C TRP A 247 20.36 -0.81 -10.01
N ASN A 248 20.67 -1.89 -10.71
CA ASN A 248 19.88 -2.43 -11.80
C ASN A 248 19.78 -3.94 -11.58
N SER A 249 18.58 -4.44 -11.33
CA SER A 249 18.40 -5.88 -11.07
C SER A 249 18.63 -6.76 -12.30
N GLY A 250 18.63 -6.16 -13.50
CA GLY A 250 18.41 -6.89 -14.75
C GLY A 250 17.04 -7.56 -14.78
N GLN A 251 16.82 -8.45 -15.75
CA GLN A 251 15.62 -9.27 -15.80
C GLN A 251 15.68 -10.38 -14.73
N THR A 252 14.97 -10.19 -13.62
CA THR A 252 14.85 -11.18 -12.55
C THR A 252 13.63 -12.05 -12.78
N ARG A 253 13.83 -13.36 -13.01
CA ARG A 253 12.75 -14.34 -13.18
C ARG A 253 12.09 -14.64 -11.83
N SER A 254 10.99 -13.97 -11.55
CA SER A 254 10.17 -14.14 -10.34
C SER A 254 8.77 -13.61 -10.58
N ASN A 255 7.79 -14.20 -9.90
CA ASN A 255 6.42 -13.68 -9.85
C ASN A 255 6.17 -12.79 -8.62
N THR A 256 7.15 -12.58 -7.73
CA THR A 256 7.04 -11.72 -6.54
C THR A 256 7.04 -10.23 -6.88
N SER A 257 6.09 -9.47 -6.34
CA SER A 257 5.94 -8.01 -6.55
C SER A 257 5.97 -7.17 -5.27
N SER A 258 6.38 -7.76 -4.15
CA SER A 258 6.53 -7.10 -2.84
C SER A 258 7.72 -7.71 -2.12
N GLU A 259 8.25 -7.05 -1.08
CA GLU A 259 9.40 -7.56 -0.31
C GLU A 259 10.64 -7.86 -1.17
N ILE A 260 10.90 -7.00 -2.16
CA ILE A 260 12.12 -7.11 -2.94
C ILE A 260 13.20 -6.24 -2.29
N GLU A 261 14.06 -6.84 -1.46
CA GLU A 261 15.19 -6.16 -0.81
C GLU A 261 16.10 -5.51 -1.87
N HIS A 262 16.66 -4.35 -1.53
CA HIS A 262 17.67 -3.68 -2.35
C HIS A 262 18.90 -4.56 -2.61
N GLY A 263 19.08 -4.97 -3.87
CA GLY A 263 20.19 -5.85 -4.28
C GLY A 263 21.50 -5.14 -4.63
N GLY A 264 21.53 -3.81 -4.57
CA GLY A 264 22.74 -3.00 -4.78
C GLY A 264 23.58 -2.81 -3.51
N PRO A 265 24.59 -1.93 -3.55
CA PRO A 265 25.30 -1.48 -2.35
C PRO A 265 24.34 -0.84 -1.34
N ALA A 266 24.65 -0.95 -0.04
CA ALA A 266 23.87 -0.26 0.99
C ALA A 266 23.81 1.25 0.70
N LEU A 267 22.60 1.80 0.78
CA LEU A 267 22.32 3.18 0.43
C LEU A 267 22.87 4.15 1.48
N GLU A 268 23.27 5.34 1.04
CA GLU A 268 23.95 6.31 1.90
C GLU A 268 22.97 7.24 2.60
N THR A 269 23.15 7.44 3.91
CA THR A 269 22.40 8.41 4.71
C THR A 269 22.48 9.82 4.12
N GLY A 270 21.34 10.51 4.09
CA GLY A 270 21.19 11.88 3.59
C GLY A 270 21.07 11.97 2.07
N GLN A 271 21.21 10.87 1.33
CA GLN A 271 21.04 10.85 -0.11
C GLN A 271 19.58 10.60 -0.52
N THR A 272 19.20 11.19 -1.65
CA THR A 272 17.89 10.99 -2.28
C THR A 272 18.08 10.14 -3.52
N TYR A 273 17.26 9.11 -3.63
CA TYR A 273 17.28 8.15 -4.73
C TYR A 273 15.96 8.19 -5.49
N PHE A 274 16.00 7.65 -6.70
CA PHE A 274 14.86 7.53 -7.59
C PHE A 274 14.80 6.09 -8.06
N TRP A 275 13.61 5.51 -8.10
CA TRP A 275 13.46 4.15 -8.58
C TRP A 275 12.21 3.97 -9.43
N LYS A 276 12.24 2.95 -10.27
CA LYS A 276 11.09 2.49 -11.06
C LYS A 276 11.24 1.03 -11.40
N VAL A 277 10.15 0.42 -11.84
CA VAL A 277 10.09 -1.01 -12.16
C VAL A 277 9.33 -1.24 -13.46
N ARG A 278 9.74 -2.26 -14.21
CA ARG A 278 8.97 -2.84 -15.32
C ARG A 278 8.88 -4.34 -15.16
N ILE A 279 7.95 -4.96 -15.87
CA ILE A 279 7.70 -6.40 -15.78
C ILE A 279 7.67 -7.07 -17.15
N TRP A 280 7.76 -8.39 -17.11
CA TRP A 280 7.34 -9.26 -18.20
C TRP A 280 6.17 -10.08 -17.71
N ASP A 281 5.14 -10.22 -18.53
CA ASP A 281 4.00 -11.09 -18.22
C ASP A 281 4.31 -12.57 -18.50
N GLU A 282 3.32 -13.45 -18.35
CA GLU A 282 3.45 -14.88 -18.62
C GLU A 282 3.77 -15.24 -20.08
N ASP A 283 3.38 -14.38 -21.03
CA ASP A 283 3.69 -14.52 -22.46
C ASP A 283 5.04 -13.88 -22.82
N ASN A 284 5.79 -13.43 -21.81
CA ASN A 284 7.07 -12.73 -21.95
C ASN A 284 6.95 -11.43 -22.76
N ARG A 285 5.78 -10.78 -22.72
CA ARG A 285 5.57 -9.42 -23.22
C ARG A 285 6.10 -8.42 -22.20
N LEU A 286 6.82 -7.42 -22.69
CA LEU A 286 7.46 -6.39 -21.87
C LEU A 286 6.50 -5.23 -21.62
N SER A 287 6.38 -4.80 -20.36
CA SER A 287 5.69 -3.56 -20.01
C SER A 287 6.58 -2.33 -20.21
N ILE A 288 5.96 -1.15 -20.31
CA ILE A 288 6.69 0.09 -20.02
C ILE A 288 7.13 0.12 -18.54
N TYR A 289 8.06 1.01 -18.20
CA TYR A 289 8.37 1.29 -16.81
C TYR A 289 7.21 2.00 -16.11
N SER A 290 7.07 1.76 -14.81
CA SER A 290 6.31 2.60 -13.92
C SER A 290 6.81 4.06 -13.95
N GLU A 291 5.96 4.99 -13.53
CA GLU A 291 6.44 6.31 -13.11
C GLU A 291 7.48 6.15 -11.99
N SER A 292 8.50 7.03 -11.98
CA SER A 292 9.53 6.94 -10.94
C SER A 292 9.04 7.47 -9.61
N GLN A 293 9.40 6.79 -8.52
CA GLN A 293 9.18 7.24 -7.15
C GLN A 293 10.51 7.64 -6.51
N THR A 294 10.48 8.67 -5.66
CA THR A 294 11.66 9.21 -4.97
C THR A 294 11.58 8.99 -3.46
N PHE A 295 12.72 8.72 -2.82
CA PHE A 295 12.84 8.53 -1.39
C PHE A 295 14.21 9.00 -0.89
N THR A 296 14.32 9.32 0.41
CA THR A 296 15.59 9.69 1.04
C THR A 296 15.90 8.73 2.19
N ILE A 297 17.16 8.30 2.28
CA ILE A 297 17.68 7.56 3.43
C ILE A 297 18.10 8.53 4.53
N ASP A 298 17.82 8.18 5.77
CA ASP A 298 18.24 8.94 6.95
C ASP A 298 19.23 8.13 7.80
N THR A 299 19.52 8.62 8.99
CA THR A 299 20.40 7.95 9.93
C THR A 299 19.70 6.68 10.39
N VAL A 300 20.31 5.53 10.07
CA VAL A 300 19.89 4.22 10.56
C VAL A 300 20.20 4.17 12.07
N GLU A 301 19.23 4.53 12.91
CA GLU A 301 19.35 4.37 14.36
C GLU A 301 19.14 2.91 14.76
N GLU A 302 20.00 2.34 15.60
CA GLU A 302 19.92 0.92 15.98
C GLU A 302 18.63 0.55 16.78
N LYS A 303 17.90 1.55 17.29
CA LYS A 303 16.82 1.30 18.27
C LYS A 303 15.57 0.70 17.62
N THR A 304 15.15 1.19 16.46
CA THR A 304 13.97 0.71 15.71
C THR A 304 14.35 0.50 14.25
N ILE A 305 13.84 -0.54 13.62
CA ILE A 305 14.07 -0.78 12.18
C ILE A 305 12.89 -0.31 11.32
N THR A 306 11.72 -0.11 11.92
CA THR A 306 10.55 0.35 11.16
C THR A 306 10.64 1.83 10.85
N THR A 307 10.56 2.18 9.57
CA THR A 307 10.39 3.57 9.14
C THR A 307 8.97 4.07 9.46
N PRO A 308 8.77 5.16 10.24
CA PRO A 308 7.46 5.78 10.40
C PRO A 308 6.93 6.35 9.10
N ASN A 309 5.61 6.28 8.90
CA ASN A 309 4.95 7.04 7.84
C ASN A 309 4.66 8.49 8.26
N SER A 310 4.29 9.32 7.29
CA SER A 310 3.93 10.73 7.51
C SER A 310 2.56 10.89 8.20
N PHE A 311 2.33 12.08 8.77
CA PHE A 311 1.02 12.49 9.25
C PHE A 311 0.27 13.31 8.21
N GLN A 312 -1.05 13.23 8.23
CA GLN A 312 -1.96 14.00 7.40
C GLN A 312 -2.89 14.85 8.27
N ILE A 313 -3.37 15.94 7.66
CA ILE A 313 -4.30 16.88 8.30
C ILE A 313 -5.49 17.08 7.38
N ASP A 314 -6.63 16.51 7.76
CA ASP A 314 -7.91 16.76 7.10
C ASP A 314 -8.43 18.14 7.50
N SER A 315 -8.65 19.01 6.51
CA SER A 315 -9.26 20.33 6.70
C SER A 315 -10.76 20.28 6.49
N ILE A 316 -11.52 20.30 7.59
CA ILE A 316 -12.97 20.01 7.61
C ILE A 316 -13.77 21.28 7.86
N LYS A 317 -14.65 21.64 6.92
CA LYS A 317 -15.63 22.72 7.11
C LYS A 317 -16.86 22.23 7.89
N PRO A 318 -17.56 23.10 8.63
CA PRO A 318 -18.83 22.72 9.24
C PRO A 318 -19.83 22.28 8.17
N ILE A 319 -20.41 21.08 8.31
CA ILE A 319 -21.48 20.60 7.44
C ILE A 319 -22.83 21.21 7.82
N ASN A 320 -22.97 21.66 9.07
CA ASN A 320 -24.08 22.46 9.54
C ASN A 320 -23.56 23.67 10.30
N PHE A 321 -24.13 24.84 10.02
CA PHE A 321 -23.77 26.11 10.62
C PHE A 321 -25.05 26.92 10.88
N GLU A 322 -25.33 27.20 12.15
CA GLU A 322 -26.59 27.84 12.55
C GLU A 322 -26.35 28.95 13.58
N LYS A 323 -27.01 30.09 13.41
CA LYS A 323 -27.10 31.09 14.47
C LYS A 323 -28.25 30.73 15.42
N ARG A 324 -27.93 30.36 16.65
CA ARG A 324 -28.86 29.99 17.72
C ARG A 324 -28.83 31.08 18.80
N GLY A 325 -29.64 32.13 18.59
CA GLY A 325 -29.62 33.32 19.45
C GLY A 325 -28.32 34.09 19.30
N GLU A 326 -27.57 34.22 20.40
CA GLU A 326 -26.25 34.89 20.46
C GLU A 326 -25.08 33.96 20.12
N THR A 327 -25.36 32.67 19.92
CA THR A 327 -24.35 31.64 19.66
C THR A 327 -24.38 31.22 18.20
N TYR A 328 -23.22 31.01 17.59
CA TYR A 328 -23.12 30.33 16.30
C TYR A 328 -22.67 28.89 16.53
N PHE A 329 -23.51 27.94 16.16
CA PHE A 329 -23.31 26.51 16.29
C PHE A 329 -22.72 25.92 15.01
N MET A 330 -21.84 24.93 15.17
CA MET A 330 -21.12 24.23 14.11
C MET A 330 -21.16 22.72 14.38
N ASP A 331 -21.56 21.94 13.38
CA ASP A 331 -21.39 20.48 13.35
C ASP A 331 -20.43 20.12 12.21
N PHE A 332 -19.32 19.48 12.54
CA PHE A 332 -18.34 18.99 11.57
C PHE A 332 -18.68 17.58 11.04
N GLY A 333 -19.80 17.00 11.50
CA GLY A 333 -20.34 15.72 11.05
C GLY A 333 -19.75 14.51 11.76
N LYS A 334 -18.44 14.52 12.05
CA LYS A 334 -17.75 13.46 12.79
C LYS A 334 -16.88 14.05 13.90
N ALA A 335 -16.64 13.27 14.95
CA ALA A 335 -15.67 13.62 15.96
C ALA A 335 -14.26 13.35 15.43
N ALA A 336 -13.32 14.26 15.65
CA ALA A 336 -11.93 14.09 15.23
C ALA A 336 -10.97 14.59 16.30
N PHE A 337 -9.81 13.94 16.42
CA PHE A 337 -8.68 14.46 17.21
C PHE A 337 -8.11 15.67 16.49
N ALA A 338 -8.54 16.85 16.94
CA ALA A 338 -8.40 18.03 16.13
C ALA A 338 -8.05 19.27 16.96
N THR A 339 -7.60 20.30 16.22
CA THR A 339 -7.72 21.70 16.63
C THR A 339 -8.64 22.42 15.65
N MET A 340 -8.79 23.75 15.78
CA MET A 340 -9.60 24.53 14.85
C MET A 340 -8.89 25.84 14.51
N ASP A 341 -8.78 26.12 13.22
CA ASP A 341 -8.39 27.43 12.73
C ASP A 341 -9.65 28.22 12.37
N PHE A 342 -9.63 29.53 12.65
CA PHE A 342 -10.70 30.42 12.27
C PHE A 342 -10.20 31.79 11.83
N THR A 343 -10.97 32.40 10.94
CA THR A 343 -10.76 33.79 10.53
C THR A 343 -11.81 34.69 11.14
N TYR A 344 -11.42 35.83 11.69
CA TYR A 344 -12.36 36.78 12.24
C TYR A 344 -11.79 38.19 12.12
N ASN A 345 -12.55 39.10 11.50
CA ASN A 345 -12.13 40.48 11.34
C ASN A 345 -12.95 41.35 12.30
N THR A 346 -12.26 42.03 13.21
CA THR A 346 -12.88 42.95 14.17
C THR A 346 -12.26 44.33 14.11
N LYS A 347 -13.06 45.35 14.38
CA LYS A 347 -12.59 46.74 14.54
C LYS A 347 -12.16 47.08 15.96
N ILE A 348 -12.59 46.30 16.95
CA ILE A 348 -12.28 46.53 18.35
C ILE A 348 -11.84 45.25 19.05
N ASP A 349 -11.00 45.43 20.07
CA ASP A 349 -10.53 44.33 20.90
C ASP A 349 -11.68 43.80 21.76
N HIS A 350 -11.92 42.50 21.70
CA HIS A 350 -12.90 41.81 22.55
C HIS A 350 -12.55 40.33 22.69
N ILE A 351 -13.42 39.55 23.31
CA ILE A 351 -13.23 38.11 23.53
C ILE A 351 -14.33 37.36 22.81
N LEU A 352 -13.92 36.36 22.01
CA LEU A 352 -14.80 35.30 21.56
C LEU A 352 -14.72 34.15 22.55
N THR A 353 -15.87 33.60 22.95
CA THR A 353 -15.92 32.40 23.79
C THR A 353 -16.30 31.22 22.91
N PHE A 354 -15.41 30.26 22.80
CA PHE A 354 -15.63 29.01 22.10
C PHE A 354 -16.01 27.91 23.08
N HIS A 355 -16.99 27.11 22.70
CA HIS A 355 -17.29 25.83 23.32
C HIS A 355 -17.03 24.73 22.30
N ILE A 356 -16.20 23.76 22.63
CA ILE A 356 -15.96 22.59 21.78
C ILE A 356 -16.27 21.32 22.55
N GLY A 357 -16.81 20.30 21.88
CA GLY A 357 -17.11 19.02 22.53
C GLY A 357 -17.66 17.93 21.62
N GLU A 358 -17.88 16.75 22.22
CA GLU A 358 -18.30 15.54 21.50
C GLU A 358 -19.80 15.28 21.55
N GLN A 359 -20.49 15.84 22.54
CA GLN A 359 -21.89 15.51 22.84
C GLN A 359 -22.77 16.76 22.88
N LEU A 360 -24.00 16.63 22.39
CA LEU A 360 -25.06 17.64 22.54
C LEU A 360 -25.96 17.35 23.75
N ARG A 361 -26.47 18.41 24.37
CA ARG A 361 -27.57 18.39 25.35
C ARG A 361 -28.67 19.31 24.84
N GLY A 362 -29.67 18.74 24.17
CA GLY A 362 -30.68 19.52 23.45
C GLY A 362 -30.09 20.16 22.19
N GLN A 363 -30.26 21.47 22.02
CA GLN A 363 -29.72 22.24 20.88
C GLN A 363 -28.34 22.85 21.14
N HIS A 364 -27.68 22.52 22.25
CA HIS A 364 -26.37 23.07 22.60
C HIS A 364 -25.36 21.99 22.93
N ILE A 365 -24.07 22.33 22.89
CA ILE A 365 -23.01 21.44 23.37
C ILE A 365 -23.26 21.13 24.85
N ASN A 366 -23.04 19.88 25.25
CA ASN A 366 -23.09 19.50 26.66
C ASN A 366 -21.92 20.15 27.43
N ARG A 367 -22.20 21.27 28.10
CA ARG A 367 -21.22 22.02 28.91
C ARG A 367 -20.92 21.38 30.28
N GLU A 368 -21.69 20.37 30.66
CA GLU A 368 -21.59 19.67 31.94
C GLU A 368 -21.61 18.14 31.70
N PRO A 369 -20.61 17.58 30.99
CA PRO A 369 -20.48 16.13 30.90
C PRO A 369 -20.34 15.56 32.32
N ALA A 370 -20.89 14.38 32.56
CA ALA A 370 -20.83 13.73 33.87
C ALA A 370 -19.36 13.60 34.34
N GLU A 371 -19.07 13.85 35.62
CA GLU A 371 -17.70 13.94 36.14
C GLU A 371 -16.85 12.69 35.88
N LYS A 372 -17.48 11.50 35.84
CA LYS A 372 -16.84 10.22 35.54
C LYS A 372 -16.87 9.83 34.05
N SER A 373 -17.41 10.68 33.19
CA SER A 373 -17.50 10.44 31.74
C SER A 373 -16.16 10.74 31.05
N HIS A 374 -15.96 10.07 29.91
CA HIS A 374 -14.85 10.38 29.00
C HIS A 374 -15.22 11.36 27.90
N ILE A 375 -16.48 11.81 27.86
CA ILE A 375 -16.98 12.84 26.93
C ILE A 375 -16.28 14.16 27.19
N ARG A 376 -15.71 14.74 26.14
CA ARG A 376 -14.90 15.96 26.20
C ARG A 376 -15.73 17.22 25.96
N TYR A 377 -15.37 18.24 26.73
CA TYR A 377 -15.88 19.59 26.61
C TYR A 377 -14.81 20.58 27.05
N GLN A 378 -14.69 21.71 26.36
CA GLN A 378 -13.86 22.81 26.78
C GLN A 378 -14.48 24.17 26.42
N GLU A 379 -14.49 25.09 27.39
CA GLU A 379 -14.71 26.51 27.17
C GLU A 379 -13.36 27.21 26.98
N ILE A 380 -13.22 27.96 25.89
CA ILE A 380 -11.98 28.62 25.48
C ILE A 380 -12.27 30.07 25.17
N LYS A 381 -11.65 30.99 25.92
CA LYS A 381 -11.76 32.42 25.69
C LYS A 381 -10.59 32.89 24.83
N VAL A 382 -10.91 33.41 23.64
CA VAL A 382 -9.93 33.86 22.65
C VAL A 382 -10.00 35.38 22.55
N PRO A 383 -8.97 36.11 23.02
CA PRO A 383 -8.89 37.55 22.80
C PRO A 383 -8.62 37.82 21.32
N VAL A 384 -9.51 38.58 20.68
CA VAL A 384 -9.40 39.00 19.28
C VAL A 384 -9.05 40.49 19.25
N LYS A 385 -8.10 40.87 18.41
CA LYS A 385 -7.57 42.25 18.32
C LYS A 385 -7.83 42.86 16.95
N ALA A 386 -7.98 44.18 16.92
CA ALA A 386 -8.10 44.90 15.66
C ALA A 386 -6.84 44.70 14.79
N GLY A 387 -7.03 44.26 13.54
CA GLY A 387 -5.96 44.03 12.56
C GLY A 387 -5.38 42.60 12.53
N GLU A 388 -5.73 41.74 13.49
CA GLU A 388 -5.45 40.31 13.43
C GLU A 388 -6.66 39.57 12.87
N THR A 389 -6.46 38.72 11.85
CA THR A 389 -7.57 38.13 11.09
C THR A 389 -7.62 36.62 11.09
N THR A 390 -6.54 35.95 11.48
CA THR A 390 -6.42 34.48 11.47
C THR A 390 -5.96 34.02 12.83
N PHE A 391 -6.67 33.04 13.39
CA PHE A 391 -6.46 32.57 14.75
C PHE A 391 -6.49 31.04 14.76
N ARG A 392 -5.69 30.44 15.64
CA ARG A 392 -5.79 29.03 16.01
C ARG A 392 -6.39 28.93 17.41
N LEU A 393 -7.34 28.02 17.59
CA LEU A 393 -7.99 27.81 18.86
C LEU A 393 -6.98 27.31 19.91
N PRO A 394 -6.74 28.03 21.02
CA PRO A 394 -5.76 27.65 22.02
C PRO A 394 -6.36 26.60 22.97
N ILE A 395 -6.55 25.39 22.46
CA ILE A 395 -7.03 24.23 23.23
C ILE A 395 -6.06 23.96 24.38
N LYS A 396 -6.60 23.78 25.58
CA LYS A 396 -5.80 23.47 26.78
C LYS A 396 -5.65 21.97 26.91
N ALA A 397 -4.41 21.52 27.15
CA ALA A 397 -4.13 20.11 27.41
C ALA A 397 -4.87 19.62 28.65
N ASP A 398 -5.41 18.40 28.58
CA ASP A 398 -5.96 17.73 29.76
C ASP A 398 -4.84 17.06 30.54
N LYS A 399 -4.87 17.19 31.87
CA LYS A 399 -3.87 16.60 32.77
C LYS A 399 -3.71 15.09 32.57
N ARG A 400 -4.77 14.36 32.24
CA ARG A 400 -4.74 12.91 31.96
C ARG A 400 -3.76 12.56 30.84
N ASN A 401 -3.66 13.45 29.86
CA ASN A 401 -2.93 13.24 28.61
C ASN A 401 -1.50 13.81 28.69
N THR A 402 -1.08 14.33 29.85
CA THR A 402 0.23 14.97 30.04
C THR A 402 1.05 14.35 31.17
N LEU A 403 0.60 13.23 31.78
CA LEU A 403 1.34 12.56 32.85
C LEU A 403 2.52 11.77 32.26
N PRO A 404 3.78 12.10 32.60
CA PRO A 404 4.95 11.39 32.10
C PRO A 404 4.91 9.89 32.45
N GLY A 405 5.26 9.04 31.48
CA GLY A 405 5.24 7.58 31.66
C GLY A 405 3.84 6.97 31.74
N LYS A 406 2.78 7.73 31.43
CA LYS A 406 1.41 7.23 31.31
C LYS A 406 0.90 7.45 29.90
N ALA A 407 0.61 8.69 29.51
CA ALA A 407 0.11 9.01 28.18
C ALA A 407 1.25 9.17 27.17
N LEU A 408 1.05 8.68 25.94
CA LEU A 408 1.96 8.93 24.82
C LEU A 408 1.84 10.41 24.39
N PRO A 409 2.95 11.18 24.41
CA PRO A 409 2.92 12.57 23.97
C PRO A 409 2.62 12.64 22.47
N LEU A 410 1.95 13.72 22.06
CA LEU A 410 1.78 14.03 20.64
C LEU A 410 3.15 14.26 19.98
N PRO A 411 3.27 14.02 18.66
CA PRO A 411 4.48 14.36 17.91
C PRO A 411 4.92 15.81 18.13
N GLU A 412 6.22 16.06 17.95
CA GLU A 412 6.76 17.42 18.01
C GLU A 412 6.03 18.35 17.03
N ASP A 413 5.87 19.62 17.41
CA ASP A 413 5.13 20.65 16.66
C ASP A 413 3.61 20.46 16.50
N PHE A 414 3.02 19.36 17.00
CA PHE A 414 1.57 19.23 17.00
C PHE A 414 0.92 20.23 17.97
N PRO A 415 -0.19 20.90 17.57
CA PRO A 415 -0.99 21.63 18.53
C PRO A 415 -1.66 20.66 19.51
N VAL A 416 -2.17 21.18 20.63
CA VAL A 416 -3.00 20.36 21.52
C VAL A 416 -4.23 19.89 20.75
N LEU A 417 -4.38 18.58 20.62
CA LEU A 417 -5.54 17.94 20.00
C LEU A 417 -6.54 17.51 21.08
N MET A 418 -7.82 17.79 20.83
CA MET A 418 -8.95 17.27 21.60
C MET A 418 -9.93 16.60 20.64
N PRO A 419 -10.56 15.47 20.99
CA PRO A 419 -11.66 14.96 20.18
C PRO A 419 -12.85 15.90 20.31
N PHE A 420 -13.35 16.40 19.19
CA PHE A 420 -14.63 17.11 19.16
C PHE A 420 -15.32 16.94 17.80
N ARG A 421 -16.65 17.00 17.82
CA ARG A 421 -17.50 17.06 16.62
C ARG A 421 -18.19 18.41 16.49
N TYR A 422 -18.47 19.06 17.61
CA TYR A 422 -19.27 20.26 17.67
C TYR A 422 -18.44 21.43 18.18
N ALA A 423 -18.71 22.62 17.64
CA ALA A 423 -18.21 23.87 18.15
C ALA A 423 -19.35 24.90 18.26
N GLU A 424 -19.27 25.78 19.25
CA GLU A 424 -20.11 26.96 19.39
C GLU A 424 -19.22 28.17 19.63
N VAL A 425 -19.59 29.33 19.08
CA VAL A 425 -18.90 30.59 19.35
C VAL A 425 -19.90 31.67 19.77
N GLU A 426 -19.55 32.37 20.84
CA GLU A 426 -20.29 33.48 21.45
C GLU A 426 -19.44 34.76 21.44
N GLY A 427 -20.08 35.92 21.48
CA GLY A 427 -19.41 37.22 21.59
C GLY A 427 -18.96 37.84 20.26
N ALA A 428 -19.33 37.24 19.13
CA ALA A 428 -19.07 37.81 17.81
C ALA A 428 -19.88 39.10 17.60
N GLN A 429 -19.19 40.20 17.30
CA GLN A 429 -19.78 41.51 17.02
C GLN A 429 -20.07 41.72 15.54
N ASP A 430 -19.30 41.05 14.69
CA ASP A 430 -19.48 41.04 13.24
C ASP A 430 -20.11 39.71 12.79
N ASN A 431 -20.70 39.70 11.60
CA ASN A 431 -21.27 38.47 11.03
C ASN A 431 -20.16 37.47 10.71
N ILE A 432 -20.37 36.22 11.15
CA ILE A 432 -19.52 35.08 10.84
C ILE A 432 -20.31 34.06 10.02
N THR A 433 -19.58 33.30 9.23
CA THR A 433 -20.09 32.29 8.29
C THR A 433 -19.35 30.98 8.49
N SER A 434 -19.87 29.88 7.93
CA SER A 434 -19.20 28.57 7.95
C SER A 434 -17.79 28.62 7.36
N GLU A 435 -17.55 29.45 6.35
CA GLU A 435 -16.24 29.60 5.69
C GLU A 435 -15.15 30.08 6.64
N ASN A 436 -15.53 30.78 7.72
CA ASN A 436 -14.59 31.31 8.68
C ASN A 436 -13.99 30.25 9.60
N PHE A 437 -14.49 29.02 9.62
CA PHE A 437 -14.05 27.98 10.56
C PHE A 437 -13.59 26.74 9.81
N THR A 438 -12.50 26.14 10.29
CA THR A 438 -11.96 24.89 9.75
C THR A 438 -11.45 24.03 10.90
N GLN A 439 -12.06 22.86 11.11
CA GLN A 439 -11.51 21.84 12.00
C GLN A 439 -10.32 21.19 11.30
N LEU A 440 -9.19 21.08 12.01
CA LEU A 440 -7.97 20.44 11.53
C LEU A 440 -7.82 19.11 12.23
N ALA A 441 -8.22 18.03 11.56
CA ALA A 441 -8.18 16.67 12.08
C ALA A 441 -6.86 15.99 11.74
N PHE A 442 -6.13 15.52 12.76
CA PHE A 442 -4.81 14.92 12.58
C PHE A 442 -4.93 13.40 12.64
N HIS A 443 -4.24 12.71 11.73
CA HIS A 443 -4.14 11.25 11.67
C HIS A 443 -2.84 10.85 10.96
N SER A 444 -2.40 9.61 11.13
CA SER A 444 -1.32 9.05 10.30
C SER A 444 -1.77 8.94 8.84
N TYR A 445 -0.82 8.78 7.92
CA TYR A 445 -1.09 8.60 6.50
C TYR A 445 -2.25 7.62 6.27
N TRP A 446 -3.22 8.02 5.45
CA TRP A 446 -4.41 7.24 5.16
C TRP A 446 -4.90 7.48 3.74
N GLU A 447 -5.39 6.43 3.07
CA GLU A 447 -6.06 6.55 1.78
C GLU A 447 -7.49 5.98 1.85
N ASP A 448 -8.49 6.85 1.80
CA ASP A 448 -9.89 6.42 1.97
C ASP A 448 -10.39 5.44 0.89
N GLY A 449 -9.77 5.43 -0.30
CA GLY A 449 -10.16 4.60 -1.44
C GLY A 449 -9.66 3.16 -1.43
N THR A 450 -8.83 2.75 -0.45
CA THR A 450 -8.16 1.44 -0.47
C THR A 450 -9.03 0.27 -0.04
N SER A 451 -10.15 0.57 0.61
CA SER A 451 -11.10 -0.43 1.09
C SER A 451 -12.54 0.06 0.93
N SER A 452 -13.45 -0.85 0.61
CA SER A 452 -14.89 -0.59 0.57
C SER A 452 -15.68 -1.81 1.05
N PHE A 453 -16.88 -1.55 1.57
CA PHE A 453 -17.82 -2.58 1.99
C PHE A 453 -19.24 -2.10 1.69
N GLU A 454 -20.05 -2.99 1.15
CA GLU A 454 -21.48 -2.76 0.91
C GLU A 454 -22.27 -4.01 1.26
N SER A 455 -23.42 -3.81 1.88
CA SER A 455 -24.38 -4.83 2.25
C SER A 455 -25.80 -4.35 1.95
N SER A 456 -26.72 -5.28 1.73
CA SER A 456 -28.16 -4.97 1.65
C SER A 456 -28.76 -4.54 3.00
N ASN A 457 -27.98 -4.59 4.08
CA ASN A 457 -28.37 -4.13 5.40
C ASN A 457 -27.68 -2.79 5.74
N ASP A 458 -28.47 -1.72 5.76
CA ASP A 458 -27.99 -0.37 6.06
C ASP A 458 -27.34 -0.22 7.43
N ILE A 459 -27.71 -1.04 8.42
CA ILE A 459 -27.06 -1.02 9.73
C ILE A 459 -25.63 -1.55 9.61
N LEU A 460 -25.40 -2.62 8.83
CA LEU A 460 -24.06 -3.14 8.61
C LEU A 460 -23.18 -2.13 7.87
N ASN A 461 -23.74 -1.43 6.88
CA ASN A 461 -23.04 -0.34 6.19
C ASN A 461 -22.64 0.78 7.17
N GLN A 462 -23.54 1.16 8.08
CA GLN A 462 -23.25 2.17 9.11
C GLN A 462 -22.19 1.70 10.12
N VAL A 463 -22.25 0.44 10.55
CA VAL A 463 -21.25 -0.16 11.45
C VAL A 463 -19.87 -0.15 10.78
N TRP A 464 -19.77 -0.60 9.52
CA TRP A 464 -18.51 -0.54 8.77
C TRP A 464 -17.94 0.88 8.68
N ASN A 465 -18.79 1.85 8.30
CA ASN A 465 -18.39 3.24 8.17
C ASN A 465 -17.92 3.85 9.50
N LEU A 466 -18.57 3.48 10.61
CA LEU A 466 -18.15 3.87 11.95
C LEU A 466 -16.79 3.26 12.29
N CYS A 467 -16.63 1.95 12.15
CA CYS A 467 -15.39 1.23 12.46
C CYS A 467 -14.20 1.75 11.64
N LYS A 468 -14.34 1.85 10.31
CA LYS A 468 -13.29 2.36 9.42
C LYS A 468 -12.86 3.77 9.82
N TYR A 469 -13.82 4.64 10.11
CA TYR A 469 -13.51 6.00 10.54
C TYR A 469 -12.87 6.06 11.93
N SER A 470 -13.33 5.24 12.88
CA SER A 470 -12.74 5.15 14.21
C SER A 470 -11.27 4.76 14.14
N ILE A 471 -10.92 3.77 13.32
CA ILE A 471 -9.52 3.37 13.11
C ILE A 471 -8.70 4.54 12.54
N LYS A 472 -9.16 5.19 11.47
CA LYS A 472 -8.49 6.38 10.91
C LYS A 472 -8.24 7.44 11.99
N ALA A 473 -9.29 7.81 12.73
CA ALA A 473 -9.23 8.89 13.71
C ALA A 473 -8.30 8.58 14.89
N THR A 474 -8.18 7.32 15.33
CA THR A 474 -7.32 6.93 16.45
C THR A 474 -5.84 6.84 16.09
N THR A 475 -5.46 6.99 14.81
CA THR A 475 -4.05 7.04 14.38
C THR A 475 -3.33 8.37 14.66
N PHE A 476 -4.03 9.38 15.20
CA PHE A 476 -3.53 10.75 15.44
C PHE A 476 -2.18 10.86 16.18
N ASN A 477 -1.79 9.82 16.92
CA ASN A 477 -0.58 9.81 17.76
C ASN A 477 0.57 8.97 17.20
N GLY A 478 0.40 8.36 16.02
CA GLY A 478 1.43 7.55 15.36
C GLY A 478 1.68 6.16 15.97
N LEU A 479 1.01 5.80 17.06
CA LEU A 479 0.96 4.45 17.63
C LEU A 479 -0.49 4.12 18.02
N TYR A 480 -0.85 2.84 18.08
CA TYR A 480 -2.20 2.46 18.51
C TYR A 480 -2.36 2.74 20.00
N VAL A 481 -3.33 3.60 20.34
CA VAL A 481 -3.70 3.94 21.72
C VAL A 481 -5.17 3.59 21.98
N ASP A 482 -5.55 3.46 23.24
CA ASP A 482 -6.92 3.18 23.71
C ASP A 482 -7.98 4.23 23.29
N GLY A 483 -7.54 5.41 22.87
CA GLY A 483 -8.37 6.55 22.49
C GLY A 483 -7.96 7.80 23.25
N ASP A 484 -8.91 8.69 23.57
CA ASP A 484 -8.59 9.94 24.28
C ASP A 484 -8.53 9.81 25.80
N ARG A 485 -8.99 8.68 26.36
CA ARG A 485 -9.12 8.48 27.81
C ARG A 485 -7.76 8.50 28.50
N GLU A 486 -6.86 7.62 28.08
CA GLU A 486 -5.54 7.46 28.68
C GLU A 486 -4.43 7.78 27.66
N ARG A 487 -4.70 7.62 26.36
CA ARG A 487 -3.74 7.76 25.25
C ARG A 487 -2.53 6.84 25.46
N ILE A 488 -2.79 5.60 25.88
CA ILE A 488 -1.78 4.60 26.19
C ILE A 488 -1.88 3.46 25.18
N PRO A 489 -0.77 3.02 24.58
CA PRO A 489 -0.75 1.76 23.86
C PRO A 489 -0.94 0.57 24.82
N TYR A 490 -1.97 -0.23 24.56
CA TYR A 490 -2.20 -1.50 25.24
C TYR A 490 -2.13 -2.64 24.22
N GLU A 491 -1.43 -3.72 24.53
CA GLU A 491 -1.08 -4.75 23.55
C GLU A 491 -2.31 -5.42 22.92
N ALA A 492 -3.36 -5.69 23.71
CA ALA A 492 -4.59 -6.29 23.19
C ALA A 492 -5.38 -5.31 22.31
N ASP A 493 -5.58 -4.07 22.75
CA ASP A 493 -6.23 -3.02 21.98
C ASP A 493 -5.47 -2.75 20.68
N ALA A 494 -4.14 -2.69 20.73
CA ALA A 494 -3.28 -2.50 19.59
C ALA A 494 -3.34 -3.67 18.60
N TYR A 495 -3.46 -4.92 19.07
CA TYR A 495 -3.68 -6.07 18.20
C TYR A 495 -5.01 -5.97 17.45
N LEU A 496 -6.10 -5.57 18.14
CA LEU A 496 -7.39 -5.35 17.49
C LEU A 496 -7.36 -4.18 16.50
N ASN A 497 -6.68 -3.08 16.86
CA ASN A 497 -6.46 -1.95 15.96
C ASN A 497 -5.63 -2.37 14.74
N GLN A 498 -4.56 -3.15 14.91
CA GLN A 498 -3.73 -3.66 13.82
C GLN A 498 -4.56 -4.46 12.82
N LEU A 499 -5.29 -5.47 13.31
CA LEU A 499 -6.14 -6.31 12.45
C LEU A 499 -7.20 -5.47 11.72
N SER A 500 -7.82 -4.51 12.42
CA SER A 500 -8.81 -3.62 11.81
C SER A 500 -8.17 -2.71 10.77
N HIS A 501 -7.03 -2.09 11.09
CA HIS A 501 -6.32 -1.18 10.21
C HIS A 501 -5.90 -1.89 8.92
N TYR A 502 -5.28 -3.07 8.99
CA TYR A 502 -4.85 -3.83 7.80
C TYR A 502 -6.01 -4.24 6.88
N THR A 503 -7.26 -4.30 7.38
CA THR A 503 -8.44 -4.55 6.54
C THR A 503 -9.05 -3.29 5.93
N THR A 504 -8.62 -2.12 6.40
CA THR A 504 -9.18 -0.82 6.00
C THR A 504 -8.19 0.06 5.26
N ASP A 505 -6.88 -0.16 5.41
CA ASP A 505 -5.83 0.49 4.64
C ASP A 505 -4.59 -0.41 4.51
N ARG A 506 -3.84 -0.24 3.42
CA ARG A 506 -2.55 -0.91 3.15
C ARG A 506 -1.38 -0.10 3.71
N GLU A 507 -1.52 0.32 4.97
CA GLU A 507 -0.50 1.05 5.75
C GLU A 507 -0.05 0.13 6.90
N TYR A 508 1.22 -0.27 6.88
CA TYR A 508 1.74 -1.27 7.82
C TYR A 508 2.72 -0.70 8.84
N ALA A 509 3.30 0.48 8.57
CA ALA A 509 4.37 1.04 9.38
C ALA A 509 3.89 1.33 10.81
N MET A 510 2.70 1.93 10.99
CA MET A 510 2.19 2.28 12.31
C MET A 510 2.05 1.05 13.23
N ALA A 511 1.61 -0.09 12.67
CA ALA A 511 1.52 -1.33 13.41
C ALA A 511 2.90 -1.87 13.80
N ARG A 512 3.84 -1.91 12.86
CA ARG A 512 5.23 -2.34 13.10
C ARG A 512 5.91 -1.48 14.17
N GLN A 513 5.70 -0.17 14.15
CA GLN A 513 6.19 0.72 15.21
C GLN A 513 5.56 0.45 16.57
N THR A 514 4.26 0.16 16.59
CA THR A 514 3.55 -0.20 17.83
C THR A 514 4.05 -1.52 18.40
N ILE A 515 4.39 -2.48 17.54
CA ILE A 515 5.03 -3.74 17.93
C ILE A 515 6.38 -3.48 18.59
N GLU A 516 7.27 -2.72 17.95
CA GLU A 516 8.58 -2.37 18.50
C GLU A 516 8.46 -1.61 19.84
N TYR A 517 7.44 -0.74 19.96
CA TYR A 517 7.15 -0.03 21.20
C TYR A 517 6.90 -0.98 22.38
N PHE A 518 6.10 -2.06 22.19
CA PHE A 518 5.80 -3.03 23.23
C PHE A 518 6.97 -3.93 23.64
N MET A 519 8.01 -4.01 22.81
CA MET A 519 9.26 -4.68 23.20
C MET A 519 9.97 -3.93 24.33
N GLN A 520 9.74 -2.62 24.47
CA GLN A 520 10.39 -1.76 25.46
C GLN A 520 9.43 -1.20 26.53
N ASN A 521 8.13 -1.18 26.24
CA ASN A 521 7.11 -0.56 27.09
C ASN A 521 5.96 -1.54 27.36
N PRO A 522 6.22 -2.65 28.09
CA PRO A 522 5.18 -3.62 28.42
C PRO A 522 4.15 -3.06 29.40
N THR A 523 2.95 -3.64 29.37
CA THR A 523 1.92 -3.38 30.38
C THR A 523 1.50 -4.62 31.17
N TRP A 524 0.76 -4.42 32.27
CA TRP A 524 0.65 -5.37 33.39
C TRP A 524 -0.20 -6.64 33.19
N PRO A 525 -1.10 -6.81 32.20
CA PRO A 525 -1.86 -8.05 32.07
C PRO A 525 -1.09 -9.23 31.45
N THR A 526 -1.36 -10.44 31.97
CA THR A 526 -0.75 -11.69 31.50
C THR A 526 -0.98 -11.96 30.02
N GLU A 527 -2.22 -11.80 29.57
CA GLU A 527 -2.64 -12.07 28.20
C GLU A 527 -2.04 -11.05 27.23
N TRP A 528 -1.86 -9.80 27.66
CA TRP A 528 -1.37 -8.71 26.81
C TRP A 528 0.07 -8.93 26.36
N GLN A 529 0.94 -9.49 27.23
CA GLN A 529 2.27 -9.91 26.81
C GLN A 529 2.23 -10.97 25.69
N GLN A 530 1.27 -11.89 25.76
CA GLN A 530 1.08 -12.94 24.77
C GLN A 530 0.46 -12.43 23.44
N HIS A 531 -0.18 -11.25 23.41
CA HIS A 531 -0.67 -10.64 22.18
C HIS A 531 0.46 -10.17 21.27
N VAL A 532 1.63 -9.83 21.82
CA VAL A 532 2.77 -9.36 21.02
C VAL A 532 3.16 -10.38 19.96
N ALA A 533 3.25 -11.68 20.28
CA ALA A 533 3.54 -12.70 19.27
C ALA A 533 2.44 -12.81 18.19
N LEU A 534 1.18 -12.59 18.56
CA LEU A 534 0.07 -12.55 17.60
C LEU A 534 0.18 -11.34 16.67
N MET A 535 0.65 -10.19 17.17
CA MET A 535 0.89 -8.99 16.36
C MET A 535 2.03 -9.19 15.35
N PHE A 536 3.15 -9.80 15.77
CA PHE A 536 4.24 -10.19 14.87
C PHE A 536 3.74 -11.17 13.80
N TYR A 537 2.90 -12.14 14.19
CA TYR A 537 2.38 -13.12 13.25
C TYR A 537 1.41 -12.50 12.25
N ALA A 538 0.55 -11.57 12.70
CA ALA A 538 -0.34 -10.83 11.83
C ALA A 538 0.45 -9.96 10.84
N ASP A 539 1.50 -9.26 11.29
CA ASP A 539 2.38 -8.49 10.41
C ASP A 539 2.97 -9.38 9.31
N TYR A 540 3.67 -10.45 9.68
CA TYR A 540 4.25 -11.41 8.72
C TYR A 540 3.22 -11.99 7.74
N MET A 541 2.01 -12.32 8.20
CA MET A 541 0.98 -12.90 7.33
C MET A 541 0.44 -11.91 6.29
N TYR A 542 0.44 -10.61 6.60
CA TYR A 542 -0.01 -9.56 5.66
C TYR A 542 1.11 -9.04 4.77
N THR A 543 2.34 -8.98 5.28
CA THR A 543 3.47 -8.34 4.61
C THR A 543 4.43 -9.32 3.97
N GLY A 544 4.58 -10.52 4.54
CA GLY A 544 5.66 -11.46 4.22
C GLY A 544 7.02 -11.07 4.80
N ASN A 545 7.12 -9.91 5.46
CA ASN A 545 8.37 -9.36 5.99
C ASN A 545 8.82 -10.14 7.24
N VAL A 546 10.11 -10.48 7.31
CA VAL A 546 10.68 -11.27 8.41
C VAL A 546 11.56 -10.47 9.34
N GLU A 547 11.88 -9.21 9.02
CA GLU A 547 12.93 -8.47 9.72
C GLU A 547 12.59 -8.21 11.19
N LEU A 548 11.33 -7.89 11.50
CA LEU A 548 10.88 -7.76 12.88
C LEU A 548 11.13 -9.06 13.65
N ILE A 549 10.75 -10.20 13.06
CA ILE A 549 10.96 -11.52 13.65
C ILE A 549 12.45 -11.72 13.91
N GLU A 550 13.30 -11.50 12.91
CA GLU A 550 14.74 -11.70 13.01
C GLU A 550 15.38 -10.83 14.09
N LYS A 551 14.99 -9.55 14.17
CA LYS A 551 15.52 -8.60 15.15
C LYS A 551 15.11 -8.94 16.58
N TYR A 552 13.85 -9.32 16.79
CA TYR A 552 13.26 -9.44 18.14
C TYR A 552 13.05 -10.88 18.61
N TYR A 553 13.39 -11.90 17.82
CA TYR A 553 13.10 -13.31 18.10
C TYR A 553 13.43 -13.74 19.54
N GLU A 554 14.65 -13.43 20.02
CA GLU A 554 15.09 -13.83 21.36
C GLU A 554 14.31 -13.16 22.48
N GLN A 555 13.96 -11.87 22.32
CA GLN A 555 13.17 -11.12 23.29
C GLN A 555 11.70 -11.58 23.26
N LEU A 556 11.18 -11.86 22.07
CA LEU A 556 9.80 -12.30 21.84
C LEU A 556 9.51 -13.62 22.54
N LYS A 557 10.49 -14.53 22.66
CA LYS A 557 10.34 -15.76 23.45
C LYS A 557 9.83 -15.47 24.86
N TYR A 558 10.36 -14.45 25.55
CA TYR A 558 9.92 -14.13 26.90
C TYR A 558 8.49 -13.60 26.95
N LYS A 559 8.05 -12.84 25.93
CA LYS A 559 6.66 -12.34 25.82
C LYS A 559 5.61 -13.46 25.76
N THR A 560 6.00 -14.65 25.27
CA THR A 560 5.14 -15.84 25.30
C THR A 560 4.93 -16.44 26.70
N LEU A 561 5.70 -15.97 27.69
CA LEU A 561 5.68 -16.45 29.08
C LEU A 561 6.05 -17.93 29.25
N TYR A 562 6.79 -18.52 28.30
CA TYR A 562 7.15 -19.94 28.33
C TYR A 562 7.92 -20.40 29.57
N GLU A 563 8.61 -19.50 30.27
CA GLU A 563 9.32 -19.80 31.54
C GLU A 563 8.34 -20.07 32.70
N LEU A 564 7.06 -19.70 32.59
CA LEU A 564 6.04 -19.94 33.61
C LEU A 564 5.42 -21.35 33.54
N ALA A 565 5.80 -22.15 32.55
CA ALA A 565 5.21 -23.46 32.31
C ALA A 565 5.48 -24.44 33.46
N ARG A 566 4.43 -25.13 33.89
CA ARG A 566 4.51 -26.32 34.75
C ARG A 566 4.93 -27.53 33.90
N GLU A 567 5.35 -28.61 34.55
CA GLU A 567 5.75 -29.88 33.91
C GLU A 567 4.71 -30.46 32.93
N ASP A 568 3.41 -30.17 33.13
CA ASP A 568 2.34 -30.62 32.25
C ASP A 568 2.03 -29.66 31.09
N GLY A 569 2.67 -28.48 31.04
CA GLY A 569 2.54 -27.51 29.97
C GLY A 569 1.57 -26.34 30.25
N LEU A 570 0.95 -26.25 31.43
CA LEU A 570 0.15 -25.07 31.79
C LEU A 570 1.02 -23.97 32.44
N ILE A 571 0.79 -22.72 32.07
CA ILE A 571 1.39 -21.52 32.65
C ILE A 571 0.45 -20.87 33.69
N SER A 572 1.04 -20.12 34.62
CA SER A 572 0.34 -19.39 35.68
C SER A 572 1.06 -18.09 36.00
N SER A 573 0.35 -16.97 35.97
CA SER A 573 0.90 -15.64 36.30
C SER A 573 1.36 -15.53 37.76
N SER A 574 0.85 -16.38 38.66
CA SER A 574 1.31 -16.44 40.07
C SER A 574 2.77 -16.89 40.24
N LYS A 575 3.39 -17.43 39.18
CA LYS A 575 4.81 -17.81 39.16
C LYS A 575 5.72 -16.71 38.63
N MET A 576 5.18 -15.54 38.29
CA MET A 576 5.95 -14.41 37.78
C MET A 576 7.03 -13.99 38.79
N THR A 577 8.25 -13.75 38.29
CA THR A 577 9.38 -13.30 39.11
C THR A 577 9.87 -11.93 38.65
N PRO A 578 10.53 -11.14 39.53
CA PRO A 578 11.14 -9.87 39.12
C PRO A 578 12.13 -10.02 37.96
N GLU A 579 12.86 -11.13 37.88
CA GLU A 579 13.80 -11.39 36.79
C GLU A 579 13.08 -11.56 35.45
N LEU A 580 11.96 -12.31 35.42
CA LEU A 580 11.17 -12.47 34.19
C LEU A 580 10.47 -11.16 33.81
N MET A 581 9.97 -10.40 34.78
CA MET A 581 9.44 -9.05 34.52
C MET A 581 10.50 -8.13 33.90
N ASN A 582 11.75 -8.19 34.35
CA ASN A 582 12.83 -7.44 33.73
C ASN A 582 13.09 -7.87 32.27
N LYS A 583 13.11 -9.19 32.00
CA LYS A 583 13.23 -9.73 30.63
C LYS A 583 12.08 -9.31 29.70
N LEU A 584 10.89 -9.06 30.25
CA LEU A 584 9.72 -8.56 29.50
C LEU A 584 9.81 -7.06 29.16
N GLY A 585 10.81 -6.33 29.68
CA GLY A 585 11.02 -4.90 29.46
C GLY A 585 10.50 -4.00 30.58
N PHE A 586 10.05 -4.55 31.71
CA PHE A 586 9.60 -3.72 32.82
C PHE A 586 10.77 -3.14 33.64
N PRO A 587 10.59 -1.96 34.28
CA PRO A 587 11.62 -1.37 35.14
C PRO A 587 11.92 -2.21 36.39
N GLU A 588 13.17 -2.15 36.88
CA GLU A 588 13.65 -2.92 38.04
C GLU A 588 12.85 -2.68 39.33
N LYS A 589 12.33 -1.47 39.52
CA LYS A 589 11.46 -1.13 40.66
C LYS A 589 10.01 -1.12 40.21
N MET A 590 9.30 -2.20 40.53
CA MET A 590 7.89 -2.36 40.18
C MET A 590 6.94 -1.73 41.17
N THR A 591 5.87 -1.15 40.64
CA THR A 591 4.65 -0.80 41.39
C THR A 591 3.43 -1.58 40.92
N GLU A 592 3.48 -2.20 39.73
CA GLU A 592 2.36 -2.91 39.12
C GLU A 592 2.32 -4.39 39.51
N THR A 593 1.11 -4.93 39.66
CA THR A 593 0.89 -6.36 39.96
C THR A 593 0.50 -7.10 38.69
N PHE A 594 1.37 -7.97 38.19
CA PHE A 594 1.11 -8.84 37.04
C PHE A 594 -0.02 -9.82 37.37
N ARG A 595 -1.08 -9.85 36.56
CA ARG A 595 -2.28 -10.66 36.80
C ARG A 595 -3.10 -10.83 35.54
N ASP A 596 -3.98 -11.81 35.56
CA ASP A 596 -4.86 -12.13 34.45
C ASP A 596 -6.02 -11.12 34.36
N ILE A 597 -6.48 -10.85 33.14
CA ILE A 597 -7.54 -9.85 32.88
C ILE A 597 -8.80 -10.46 32.26
N VAL A 598 -8.65 -11.43 31.35
CA VAL A 598 -9.70 -12.06 30.52
C VAL A 598 -10.48 -11.08 29.64
N ASP A 599 -11.22 -10.15 30.25
CA ASP A 599 -12.00 -9.13 29.55
C ASP A 599 -12.17 -7.86 30.41
N TRP A 600 -12.61 -6.77 29.78
CA TRP A 600 -12.71 -5.45 30.36
C TRP A 600 -13.96 -4.69 29.87
N PRO A 601 -14.71 -4.01 30.77
CA PRO A 601 -14.43 -3.82 32.20
C PRO A 601 -14.87 -4.95 33.14
N PRO A 602 -14.30 -5.04 34.36
CA PRO A 602 -14.80 -5.95 35.40
C PRO A 602 -16.17 -5.50 35.98
N SER A 603 -16.82 -6.39 36.73
CA SER A 603 -18.00 -6.04 37.54
C SER A 603 -17.68 -4.92 38.53
N GLY A 604 -18.60 -3.98 38.74
CA GLY A 604 -18.41 -2.86 39.65
C GLY A 604 -17.56 -1.71 39.09
N TRP A 605 -17.26 -1.72 37.79
CA TRP A 605 -16.38 -0.73 37.17
C TRP A 605 -16.91 0.70 37.29
N GLY A 606 -16.00 1.67 37.37
CA GLY A 606 -16.34 3.07 37.67
C GLY A 606 -16.86 3.31 39.10
N GLY A 607 -16.86 2.26 39.95
CA GLY A 607 -17.44 2.26 41.28
C GLY A 607 -18.97 2.14 41.29
N ASP A 608 -19.57 1.72 40.18
CA ASP A 608 -21.00 1.44 40.10
C ASP A 608 -21.26 -0.06 40.31
N PRO A 609 -21.85 -0.47 41.45
CA PRO A 609 -22.10 -1.88 41.75
C PRO A 609 -23.11 -2.54 40.81
N ASN A 610 -23.83 -1.77 39.98
CA ASN A 610 -24.79 -2.32 39.02
C ASN A 610 -24.13 -2.69 37.67
N VAL A 611 -22.88 -2.30 37.44
CA VAL A 611 -22.13 -2.74 36.26
C VAL A 611 -21.76 -4.21 36.45
N MET A 612 -22.37 -5.08 35.65
CA MET A 612 -22.11 -6.53 35.70
C MET A 612 -20.71 -6.89 35.19
N GLY A 613 -20.14 -6.07 34.31
CA GLY A 613 -18.83 -6.26 33.69
C GLY A 613 -18.85 -7.27 32.55
N GLU A 614 -17.76 -7.32 31.78
CA GLU A 614 -17.65 -8.04 30.51
C GLU A 614 -17.00 -9.44 30.65
N ARG A 615 -16.96 -9.99 31.87
CA ARG A 615 -16.21 -11.22 32.17
C ARG A 615 -17.05 -12.48 32.23
N ASP A 616 -18.35 -12.40 31.94
CA ASP A 616 -19.26 -13.52 32.15
C ASP A 616 -19.20 -14.15 33.56
N GLY A 617 -18.84 -13.38 34.61
CA GLY A 617 -18.62 -13.92 35.95
C GLY A 617 -17.36 -14.79 36.14
N PHE A 618 -16.35 -14.65 35.27
CA PHE A 618 -15.12 -15.44 35.25
C PHE A 618 -14.49 -15.65 36.63
N VAL A 619 -14.19 -16.90 36.98
CA VAL A 619 -13.54 -17.29 38.24
C VAL A 619 -12.05 -17.49 38.03
N PHE A 620 -11.26 -16.52 38.46
CA PHE A 620 -9.79 -16.56 38.38
C PHE A 620 -9.19 -17.65 39.29
N MET A 621 -8.46 -18.57 38.67
CA MET A 621 -7.61 -19.58 39.32
C MET A 621 -6.14 -19.36 38.94
N PRO A 622 -5.17 -20.04 39.57
CA PRO A 622 -3.77 -19.93 39.13
C PRO A 622 -3.54 -20.40 37.68
N TYR A 623 -4.25 -21.44 37.23
CA TYR A 623 -4.13 -21.96 35.87
C TYR A 623 -5.44 -21.77 35.11
N ASN A 624 -5.57 -20.65 34.42
CA ASN A 624 -6.79 -20.27 33.69
C ASN A 624 -6.79 -20.74 32.23
N THR A 625 -7.95 -21.12 31.72
CA THR A 625 -8.15 -21.62 30.35
C THR A 625 -7.82 -20.57 29.31
N VAL A 626 -8.22 -19.32 29.53
CA VAL A 626 -7.97 -18.18 28.62
C VAL A 626 -6.47 -17.96 28.41
N VAL A 627 -5.73 -17.77 29.50
CA VAL A 627 -4.27 -17.57 29.48
C VAL A 627 -3.55 -18.73 28.79
N ASN A 628 -3.95 -19.97 29.10
CA ASN A 628 -3.29 -21.14 28.54
C ASN A 628 -3.67 -21.39 27.06
N SER A 629 -4.81 -20.89 26.61
CA SER A 629 -5.18 -20.91 25.19
C SER A 629 -4.29 -19.97 24.38
N PHE A 630 -4.03 -18.76 24.88
CA PHE A 630 -3.02 -17.86 24.30
C PHE A 630 -1.63 -18.48 24.30
N TYR A 631 -1.25 -19.18 25.38
CA TYR A 631 0.06 -19.81 25.49
C TYR A 631 0.26 -20.87 24.40
N TYR A 632 -0.74 -21.74 24.21
CA TYR A 632 -0.75 -22.70 23.11
C TYR A 632 -0.53 -22.03 21.75
N GLN A 633 -1.27 -20.94 21.48
CA GLN A 633 -1.18 -20.22 20.21
C GLN A 633 0.19 -19.56 20.04
N ASN A 634 0.76 -19.01 21.11
CA ASN A 634 2.10 -18.43 21.11
C ASN A 634 3.17 -19.48 20.78
N MET A 635 3.08 -20.68 21.36
CA MET A 635 4.01 -21.78 21.04
C MET A 635 3.90 -22.19 19.57
N ARG A 636 2.70 -22.21 19.00
CA ARG A 636 2.49 -22.47 17.56
C ARG A 636 3.15 -21.41 16.68
N ILE A 637 2.99 -20.14 17.05
CA ILE A 637 3.61 -19.00 16.36
C ILE A 637 5.14 -19.08 16.44
N MET A 638 5.70 -19.29 17.63
CA MET A 638 7.16 -19.40 17.79
C MET A 638 7.74 -20.60 17.05
N ALA A 639 7.03 -21.74 16.99
CA ALA A 639 7.43 -22.87 16.15
C ALA A 639 7.49 -22.48 14.67
N LYS A 640 6.52 -21.71 14.18
CA LYS A 640 6.50 -21.21 12.80
C LYS A 640 7.63 -20.22 12.53
N PHE A 641 7.90 -19.29 13.43
CA PHE A 641 9.02 -18.34 13.30
C PHE A 641 10.37 -19.05 13.31
N ALA A 642 10.55 -20.03 14.20
CA ALA A 642 11.74 -20.86 14.22
C ALA A 642 11.93 -21.62 12.88
N GLN A 643 10.86 -22.12 12.26
CA GLN A 643 10.92 -22.74 10.93
C GLN A 643 11.34 -21.76 9.83
N ILE A 644 10.77 -20.55 9.82
CA ILE A 644 11.10 -19.50 8.85
C ILE A 644 12.60 -19.15 8.94
N MET A 645 13.13 -19.03 10.15
CA MET A 645 14.54 -18.74 10.40
C MET A 645 15.47 -19.96 10.26
N GLY A 646 14.97 -21.14 9.89
CA GLY A 646 15.76 -22.37 9.79
C GLY A 646 16.21 -22.98 11.14
N LYS A 647 15.69 -22.50 12.27
CA LYS A 647 15.97 -22.97 13.64
C LYS A 647 15.20 -24.25 13.96
N THR A 648 15.58 -25.36 13.32
CA THR A 648 14.83 -26.63 13.34
C THR A 648 14.64 -27.22 14.75
N GLU A 649 15.65 -27.17 15.62
CA GLU A 649 15.54 -27.71 16.99
C GLU A 649 14.56 -26.90 17.86
N GLU A 650 14.66 -25.57 17.82
CA GLU A 650 13.72 -24.68 18.54
C GLU A 650 12.28 -24.86 18.02
N ALA A 651 12.11 -25.04 16.71
CA ALA A 651 10.79 -25.32 16.12
C ALA A 651 10.14 -26.58 16.71
N ILE A 652 10.93 -27.65 16.89
CA ILE A 652 10.46 -28.90 17.51
C ILE A 652 10.13 -28.68 18.99
N GLU A 653 10.96 -27.92 19.72
CA GLU A 653 10.72 -27.62 21.13
C GLU A 653 9.40 -26.85 21.34
N PHE A 654 9.17 -25.81 20.54
CA PHE A 654 7.93 -25.04 20.61
C PHE A 654 6.71 -25.87 20.21
N GLU A 655 6.83 -26.74 19.20
CA GLU A 655 5.76 -27.66 18.85
C GLU A 655 5.41 -28.61 20.00
N LEU A 656 6.43 -29.16 20.67
CA LEU A 656 6.24 -30.03 21.83
C LEU A 656 5.51 -29.29 22.97
N ARG A 657 5.91 -28.05 23.26
CA ARG A 657 5.25 -27.20 24.26
C ARG A 657 3.79 -26.93 23.91
N ALA A 658 3.49 -26.64 22.64
CA ALA A 658 2.12 -26.47 22.16
C ALA A 658 1.30 -27.75 22.38
N VAL A 659 1.85 -28.92 22.00
CA VAL A 659 1.17 -30.21 22.20
C VAL A 659 0.91 -30.48 23.68
N MET A 660 1.87 -30.20 24.56
CA MET A 660 1.69 -30.35 26.01
C MET A 660 0.59 -29.43 26.56
N ALA A 661 0.60 -28.14 26.19
CA ALA A 661 -0.42 -27.19 26.60
C ALA A 661 -1.82 -27.62 26.11
N LYS A 662 -1.97 -27.96 24.83
CA LYS A 662 -3.23 -28.46 24.25
C LYS A 662 -3.74 -29.71 24.96
N LYS A 663 -2.85 -30.65 25.28
CA LYS A 663 -3.20 -31.85 26.03
C LYS A 663 -3.70 -31.49 27.44
N ALA A 664 -2.96 -30.67 28.17
CA ALA A 664 -3.33 -30.29 29.53
C ALA A 664 -4.64 -29.51 29.59
N ILE A 665 -4.90 -28.58 28.65
CA ILE A 665 -6.19 -27.87 28.54
C ILE A 665 -7.33 -28.88 28.33
N ASN A 666 -7.17 -29.83 27.40
CA ASN A 666 -8.21 -30.80 27.07
C ASN A 666 -8.47 -31.87 28.14
N GLU A 667 -7.47 -32.20 28.94
CA GLU A 667 -7.58 -33.20 30.01
C GLU A 667 -8.05 -32.59 31.33
N LYS A 668 -7.65 -31.35 31.64
CA LYS A 668 -7.85 -30.74 32.96
C LYS A 668 -8.91 -29.66 32.99
N LEU A 669 -9.12 -28.94 31.88
CA LEU A 669 -9.98 -27.77 31.83
C LEU A 669 -11.28 -28.04 31.09
N PHE A 670 -11.41 -29.15 30.36
CA PHE A 670 -12.67 -29.56 29.75
C PHE A 670 -13.54 -30.35 30.73
N ASN A 671 -14.72 -29.83 31.06
CA ASN A 671 -15.70 -30.55 31.87
C ASN A 671 -16.60 -31.41 30.96
N LYS A 672 -16.42 -32.74 31.04
CA LYS A 672 -17.14 -33.71 30.22
C LYS A 672 -18.65 -33.75 30.47
N GLU A 673 -19.09 -33.48 31.69
CA GLU A 673 -20.52 -33.48 32.04
C GLU A 673 -21.22 -32.25 31.46
N LYS A 674 -20.53 -31.10 31.44
CA LYS A 674 -21.04 -29.84 30.88
C LYS A 674 -20.86 -29.75 29.36
N GLY A 675 -19.92 -30.49 28.79
CA GLY A 675 -19.56 -30.36 27.37
C GLY A 675 -18.83 -29.06 27.03
N ALA A 676 -18.25 -28.39 28.04
CA ALA A 676 -17.63 -27.08 27.94
C ALA A 676 -16.36 -26.98 28.81
N TYR A 677 -15.49 -26.03 28.50
CA TYR A 677 -14.33 -25.72 29.33
C TYR A 677 -14.74 -24.90 30.55
N VAL A 678 -14.09 -25.18 31.68
CA VAL A 678 -14.17 -24.35 32.90
C VAL A 678 -13.16 -23.21 32.82
N ASP A 679 -13.32 -22.19 33.66
CA ASP A 679 -12.47 -20.99 33.63
C ASP A 679 -11.00 -21.29 34.00
N GLY A 680 -10.76 -22.28 34.85
CA GLY A 680 -9.43 -22.67 35.30
C GLY A 680 -9.42 -23.94 36.16
N GLU A 681 -8.23 -24.46 36.43
CA GLU A 681 -8.04 -25.69 37.20
C GLU A 681 -8.61 -25.53 38.62
N GLY A 682 -9.67 -26.29 38.95
CA GLY A 682 -10.31 -26.28 40.27
C GLY A 682 -11.59 -25.44 40.40
N THR A 683 -12.10 -24.85 39.31
CA THR A 683 -13.41 -24.20 39.29
C THR A 683 -14.47 -25.05 38.59
N ASP A 684 -15.73 -24.84 38.96
CA ASP A 684 -16.89 -25.37 38.24
C ASP A 684 -17.48 -24.34 37.26
N HIS A 685 -17.05 -23.07 37.29
CA HIS A 685 -17.60 -22.04 36.41
C HIS A 685 -17.07 -22.18 34.98
N SER A 686 -17.92 -21.89 33.99
CA SER A 686 -17.60 -21.87 32.57
C SER A 686 -18.08 -20.55 31.99
N SER A 687 -17.14 -19.74 31.51
CA SER A 687 -17.39 -18.48 30.80
C SER A 687 -17.41 -18.68 29.28
N ILE A 688 -17.99 -17.71 28.57
CA ILE A 688 -17.87 -17.61 27.10
C ILE A 688 -16.40 -17.53 26.67
N HIS A 689 -15.55 -16.77 27.36
CA HIS A 689 -14.12 -16.59 27.02
C HIS A 689 -13.32 -17.89 27.12
N ALA A 690 -13.56 -18.67 28.17
CA ALA A 690 -12.93 -19.98 28.37
C ALA A 690 -13.30 -21.01 27.29
N ASN A 691 -14.34 -20.76 26.49
CA ASN A 691 -14.79 -21.67 25.45
C ASN A 691 -14.52 -21.13 24.04
N MET A 692 -14.64 -19.81 23.84
CA MET A 692 -14.38 -19.15 22.56
C MET A 692 -12.90 -19.26 22.15
N LEU A 693 -11.96 -19.05 23.06
CA LEU A 693 -10.53 -19.05 22.73
C LEU A 693 -9.99 -20.45 22.41
N PRO A 694 -10.29 -21.52 23.18
CA PRO A 694 -9.94 -22.87 22.74
C PRO A 694 -10.51 -23.22 21.37
N LEU A 695 -11.73 -22.78 21.05
CA LEU A 695 -12.35 -23.01 19.75
C LEU A 695 -11.60 -22.26 18.65
N ALA A 696 -11.37 -20.95 18.83
CA ALA A 696 -10.69 -20.09 17.86
C ALA A 696 -9.25 -20.55 17.56
N PHE A 697 -8.54 -21.08 18.57
CA PHE A 697 -7.18 -21.59 18.40
C PHE A 697 -7.10 -23.07 18.04
N ASN A 698 -8.21 -23.71 17.66
CA ASN A 698 -8.24 -25.14 17.30
C ASN A 698 -7.68 -26.08 18.38
N ILE A 699 -7.92 -25.75 19.65
CA ILE A 699 -7.58 -26.59 20.81
C ILE A 699 -8.66 -27.68 21.00
N VAL A 700 -9.92 -27.35 20.71
CA VAL A 700 -11.07 -28.24 20.88
C VAL A 700 -10.96 -29.46 19.96
N PRO A 701 -11.02 -30.69 20.49
CA PRO A 701 -11.10 -31.91 19.70
C PRO A 701 -12.34 -31.93 18.80
N GLU A 702 -12.24 -32.50 17.60
CA GLU A 702 -13.33 -32.53 16.61
C GLU A 702 -14.65 -33.09 17.18
N ASP A 703 -14.57 -34.12 18.03
CA ASP A 703 -15.72 -34.76 18.68
C ASP A 703 -16.40 -33.91 19.75
N ARG A 704 -15.81 -32.76 20.11
CA ARG A 704 -16.31 -31.83 21.16
C ARG A 704 -16.66 -30.45 20.63
N ILE A 705 -16.39 -30.16 19.35
CA ILE A 705 -16.68 -28.85 18.76
C ILE A 705 -18.16 -28.50 18.91
N GLU A 706 -19.06 -29.45 18.61
CA GLU A 706 -20.50 -29.22 18.68
C GLU A 706 -20.95 -28.78 20.09
N SER A 707 -20.51 -29.48 21.14
CA SER A 707 -20.91 -29.15 22.52
C SER A 707 -20.38 -27.79 22.97
N VAL A 708 -19.15 -27.45 22.59
CA VAL A 708 -18.55 -26.15 22.91
C VAL A 708 -19.25 -25.02 22.15
N VAL A 709 -19.59 -25.22 20.88
CA VAL A 709 -20.34 -24.25 20.07
C VAL A 709 -21.74 -24.01 20.66
N GLU A 710 -22.45 -25.06 21.05
CA GLU A 710 -23.76 -24.93 21.69
C GLU A 710 -23.66 -24.20 23.04
N PHE A 711 -22.60 -24.45 23.82
CA PHE A 711 -22.33 -23.68 25.03
C PHE A 711 -22.13 -22.20 24.73
N ILE A 712 -21.28 -21.83 23.77
CA ILE A 712 -21.03 -20.43 23.38
C ILE A 712 -22.34 -19.76 22.95
N LYS A 713 -23.14 -20.41 22.09
CA LYS A 713 -24.45 -19.90 21.67
C LYS A 713 -25.39 -19.66 22.86
N SER A 714 -25.36 -20.54 23.86
CA SER A 714 -26.20 -20.42 25.06
C SER A 714 -25.86 -19.21 25.92
N ARG A 715 -24.64 -18.67 25.83
CA ARG A 715 -24.21 -17.45 26.53
C ARG A 715 -24.68 -16.18 25.83
N GLY A 716 -24.87 -16.20 24.51
CA GLY A 716 -25.23 -14.99 23.75
C GLY A 716 -24.12 -13.94 23.82
N MET A 717 -24.49 -12.67 24.00
CA MET A 717 -23.54 -11.57 24.28
C MET A 717 -23.31 -11.42 25.79
N ALA A 718 -23.01 -12.53 26.47
CA ALA A 718 -22.58 -12.50 27.86
C ALA A 718 -21.06 -12.23 27.97
N CYS A 719 -20.55 -11.39 27.06
CA CYS A 719 -19.39 -10.58 27.37
C CYS A 719 -19.83 -9.74 28.56
#